data_AF-A0AAV7GH96-F1
#
_entry.id   AF-A0AAV7GH96-F1
#
_cell.length_a   1.000
_cell.length_b   1.000
_cell.length_c   1.000
_cell.angle_alpha   90.00
_cell.angle_beta   90.00
_cell.angle_gamma   90.00
#
_symmetry.space_group_name_H-M   'P 1'
#
loop_
_entity.id
_entity.type
_entity.pdbx_description
1 polymer ?
#
loop_
_entity_poly.entity_id
_entity_poly.type
_entity_poly.pdbx_seq_one_letter_code
_entity_poly.pdbx_strand_id
1 'polypeptide(L)'
;MLRFRSSLLIHILLLPFAHTLPNPNSSHPDPESVAGDVLRHIELSRRRALSNQLQCLTGNPIDDCWRCSTTDWRSDRQRLADCGIGFGRDALGGKGGRIYVVTDSSDHDPVNPTPGTLRHAAIQDDPLWIVFSADMNIRLAEELLVNSFKTLDGRGADVHISGGACITLQYVSNVIIHNLHIHDCVPAGNANVRSSPTHTGFRSRSDGDGISIFSGRKIWIDHCSLSNCADGLIDAIMGSTGITISNNYFSRHNEVMLLGHSDNYSPDLGMQVTIAFNRFGEKLIQRMPRCRLGYFHIVNNDFTEWEMYAIGGSGNPTVNSQGNRYIAPPDPNAKEVTKRVDSDDRDWSGWNWRSEGDIMVNGAFFIPSGVGLEAIYSKASSVSPKSVGLIDQLTLNAGVLGGSRDNGGQSGGNGGANYGGGGGGGGDVAMGGGGSGLTGYLAMAFGSGVPPPTSQPRPLFAQLTALFFFFHLDPFFLSLYLRRQRGGVRERERGVEVAAMAKCFNGLPLFALGLIVLLAGGLGSTSASEKISTARTINGTASSSLTKAVAAIRGGSPSSASFELQPVIGAVDDPEMIAVEVQKAINATTARRNLGFLSCSTGNPIDDCWRCDPNWHLNRKRLADCGIGFGRNAIGGRDGRIYVVSDPSDEDAVTPRPGTLRHAVIQTEPLWIVFKRDMVITLKQELIMNSFKTIDGRGVNVHIANGACITAQFVTNIIIHGLHIHDCKPTGNAMVRSSPSHYGWRTMADGDGVSIFGASHIWVDHCSLSSCADGLIDAIIGSTAITISNNYFTHHNEVMLLGHSDSYDRDKAMQVTIAFNHFGEGLIQRMPRCRHGYFHVVNNDYTHWEMYAIGGSADPTINSQGNRYLAPANPFAKEVTKRVVTDQKIWKGWNWRSEGDLLLNGAYFTPSGAGASASYSRASSLGAKSSSMVASITSGAGVLSCRKGAQC
;
A
#
# COMPACT_ATOMS: atom_id res chain seq x y z
N MET A 1 -74.78 12.30 -17.40
CA MET A 1 -75.44 11.28 -16.55
C MET A 1 -74.56 11.02 -15.31
N LEU A 2 -75.06 10.22 -14.34
CA LEU A 2 -74.49 9.71 -13.06
C LEU A 2 -72.97 9.94 -12.79
N ARG A 3 -72.53 10.50 -11.62
CA ARG A 3 -72.51 9.99 -10.20
C ARG A 3 -71.44 8.90 -9.96
N PHE A 4 -70.65 8.81 -8.86
CA PHE A 4 -70.54 9.46 -7.51
C PHE A 4 -69.01 9.54 -7.11
N ARG A 5 -68.46 10.57 -6.43
CA ARG A 5 -68.24 10.83 -4.96
C ARG A 5 -67.41 9.79 -4.16
N SER A 6 -66.66 10.09 -3.07
CA SER A 6 -66.17 11.36 -2.45
C SER A 6 -65.11 11.17 -1.32
N SER A 7 -64.31 12.21 -1.08
CA SER A 7 -63.62 12.74 0.14
C SER A 7 -63.37 11.92 1.45
N LEU A 8 -62.09 11.83 1.84
CA LEU A 8 -61.37 12.60 2.91
C LEU A 8 -61.93 12.81 4.36
N LEU A 9 -60.99 12.91 5.33
CA LEU A 9 -60.94 13.66 6.64
C LEU A 9 -61.04 12.95 8.03
N ILE A 10 -59.86 12.79 8.65
CA ILE A 10 -59.40 13.03 10.06
C ILE A 10 -60.43 13.32 11.18
N HIS A 11 -60.32 12.58 12.32
CA HIS A 11 -60.47 13.06 13.73
C HIS A 11 -59.96 12.00 14.77
N ILE A 12 -60.08 12.22 16.10
CA ILE A 12 -59.06 12.85 17.01
C ILE A 12 -59.41 12.61 18.52
N LEU A 13 -58.46 12.78 19.48
CA LEU A 13 -58.55 12.62 20.98
C LEU A 13 -58.60 11.16 21.52
N LEU A 14 -58.23 10.77 22.77
CA LEU A 14 -57.80 11.49 24.02
C LEU A 14 -56.86 10.61 24.91
N LEU A 15 -56.40 11.14 26.06
CA LEU A 15 -55.43 10.60 27.05
C LEU A 15 -56.12 9.81 28.22
N PRO A 16 -55.38 9.08 29.10
CA PRO A 16 -54.70 9.70 30.24
C PRO A 16 -53.28 9.16 30.57
N PHE A 17 -52.44 10.00 31.20
CA PHE A 17 -51.21 9.60 31.91
C PHE A 17 -51.48 9.51 33.42
N ALA A 18 -50.74 8.65 34.14
CA ALA A 18 -50.68 8.65 35.60
C ALA A 18 -49.21 8.59 36.07
N HIS A 19 -48.84 9.42 37.05
CA HIS A 19 -47.49 9.43 37.63
C HIS A 19 -47.45 8.67 38.97
N THR A 20 -46.41 7.88 39.17
CA THR A 20 -45.92 7.47 40.49
C THR A 20 -44.40 7.67 40.52
N LEU A 21 -43.91 8.41 41.52
CA LEU A 21 -42.49 8.66 41.75
C LEU A 21 -41.89 7.60 42.70
N PRO A 22 -40.65 7.18 42.47
CA PRO A 22 -39.78 6.71 43.55
C PRO A 22 -38.49 7.56 43.66
N ASN A 23 -38.31 8.12 44.86
CA ASN A 23 -37.09 8.53 45.57
C ASN A 23 -35.74 8.76 44.83
N PRO A 24 -35.07 9.92 45.01
CA PRO A 24 -33.73 10.15 44.48
C PRO A 24 -32.63 9.59 45.41
N ASN A 25 -32.14 8.38 45.14
CA ASN A 25 -30.82 7.92 45.61
C ASN A 25 -30.33 6.65 44.90
N SER A 26 -29.71 6.82 43.73
CA SER A 26 -28.81 5.84 43.12
C SER A 26 -27.76 6.56 42.27
N SER A 27 -26.58 5.96 42.12
CA SER A 27 -25.44 6.56 41.43
C SER A 27 -25.70 6.92 39.97
N HIS A 28 -25.02 7.96 39.48
CA HIS A 28 -24.88 8.25 38.06
C HIS A 28 -24.39 6.98 37.32
N PRO A 29 -24.97 6.62 36.16
CA PRO A 29 -24.44 5.51 35.35
C PRO A 29 -23.07 5.89 34.77
N ASP A 30 -22.21 4.89 34.68
CA ASP A 30 -20.87 4.98 34.10
C ASP A 30 -20.96 5.43 32.62
N PRO A 31 -20.19 6.45 32.18
CA PRO A 31 -20.09 6.83 30.77
C PRO A 31 -19.81 5.66 29.81
N GLU A 32 -19.01 4.66 30.22
CA GLU A 32 -18.77 3.47 29.37
C GLU A 32 -20.01 2.59 29.24
N SER A 33 -20.83 2.47 30.28
CA SER A 33 -22.10 1.72 30.21
C SER A 33 -23.14 2.42 29.33
N VAL A 34 -23.20 3.76 29.38
CA VAL A 34 -24.08 4.56 28.52
C VAL A 34 -23.61 4.49 27.07
N ALA A 35 -22.30 4.58 26.81
CA ALA A 35 -21.74 4.37 25.48
C ALA A 35 -22.03 2.94 24.97
N GLY A 36 -21.89 1.92 25.82
CA GLY A 36 -22.20 0.53 25.50
C GLY A 36 -23.66 0.30 25.09
N ASP A 37 -24.63 0.81 25.87
CA ASP A 37 -26.05 0.66 25.53
C ASP A 37 -26.47 1.54 24.34
N VAL A 38 -25.81 2.68 24.09
CA VAL A 38 -26.02 3.46 22.85
C VAL A 38 -25.49 2.71 21.63
N LEU A 39 -24.27 2.15 21.69
CA LEU A 39 -23.71 1.30 20.63
C LEU A 39 -24.63 0.09 20.36
N ARG A 40 -25.13 -0.55 21.41
CA ARG A 40 -26.08 -1.66 21.33
C ARG A 40 -27.40 -1.28 20.67
N HIS A 41 -27.95 -0.10 20.96
CA HIS A 41 -29.15 0.42 20.30
C HIS A 41 -28.90 0.80 18.84
N ILE A 42 -27.73 1.37 18.52
CA ILE A 42 -27.30 1.62 17.14
C ILE A 42 -27.19 0.29 16.37
N GLU A 43 -26.59 -0.75 16.97
CA GLU A 43 -26.44 -2.05 16.32
C GLU A 43 -27.77 -2.78 16.14
N LEU A 44 -28.67 -2.76 17.13
CA LEU A 44 -30.04 -3.28 16.99
C LEU A 44 -30.84 -2.53 15.92
N SER A 45 -30.61 -1.23 15.76
CA SER A 45 -31.19 -0.42 14.68
C SER A 45 -30.60 -0.79 13.32
N ARG A 46 -29.28 -1.02 13.25
CA ARG A 46 -28.59 -1.51 12.05
C ARG A 46 -29.11 -2.88 11.63
N ARG A 47 -29.26 -3.83 12.57
CA ARG A 47 -29.82 -5.17 12.35
C ARG A 47 -31.26 -5.12 11.80
N ARG A 48 -32.06 -4.10 12.14
CA ARG A 48 -33.39 -3.86 11.52
C ARG A 48 -33.31 -3.19 10.14
N ALA A 49 -32.38 -2.25 9.92
CA ALA A 49 -32.20 -1.58 8.64
C ALA A 49 -31.60 -2.49 7.54
N LEU A 50 -30.78 -3.47 7.92
CA LEU A 50 -30.09 -4.40 7.00
C LEU A 50 -30.98 -5.57 6.50
N SER A 51 -32.23 -5.67 6.98
CA SER A 51 -33.11 -6.84 6.83
C SER A 51 -33.50 -7.23 5.38
N ASN A 52 -33.26 -6.37 4.39
CA ASN A 52 -33.72 -6.57 3.00
C ASN A 52 -32.58 -6.59 1.95
N GLN A 53 -31.30 -6.67 2.36
CA GLN A 53 -30.19 -6.76 1.38
C GLN A 53 -28.93 -7.52 1.83
N LEU A 54 -28.93 -8.14 3.02
CA LEU A 54 -27.80 -8.96 3.49
C LEU A 54 -28.08 -10.46 3.40
N GLN A 55 -27.09 -11.22 2.91
CA GLN A 55 -26.92 -12.61 3.34
C GLN A 55 -25.51 -13.21 3.21
N CYS A 56 -24.49 -12.46 2.73
CA CYS A 56 -23.15 -13.04 2.54
C CYS A 56 -21.94 -12.17 2.95
N LEU A 57 -22.00 -10.83 2.85
CA LEU A 57 -20.82 -9.95 3.04
C LEU A 57 -20.07 -10.22 4.36
N THR A 58 -18.90 -10.84 4.24
CA THR A 58 -17.94 -11.09 5.31
C THR A 58 -17.07 -9.86 5.55
N GLY A 59 -16.96 -8.95 4.59
CA GLY A 59 -16.04 -7.81 4.64
C GLY A 59 -14.60 -8.17 4.27
N ASN A 60 -14.25 -9.46 4.21
CA ASN A 60 -12.99 -9.95 3.68
C ASN A 60 -13.06 -9.96 2.13
N PRO A 61 -12.18 -9.21 1.44
CA PRO A 61 -12.26 -9.03 -0.02
C PRO A 61 -11.90 -10.27 -0.84
N ILE A 62 -11.33 -11.32 -0.22
CA ILE A 62 -11.10 -12.62 -0.86
C ILE A 62 -12.41 -13.41 -0.84
N ASP A 63 -12.92 -13.70 0.36
CA ASP A 63 -14.20 -14.39 0.59
C ASP A 63 -15.34 -13.74 -0.21
N ASP A 64 -15.53 -12.43 -0.06
CA ASP A 64 -16.63 -11.69 -0.69
C ASP A 64 -16.60 -11.76 -2.23
N CYS A 65 -15.43 -12.01 -2.83
CA CYS A 65 -15.27 -12.08 -4.28
C CYS A 65 -15.80 -13.40 -4.89
N TRP A 66 -15.67 -14.53 -4.19
CA TRP A 66 -16.12 -15.85 -4.69
C TRP A 66 -17.27 -16.47 -3.88
N ARG A 67 -17.29 -16.33 -2.56
CA ARG A 67 -18.36 -16.87 -1.69
C ARG A 67 -19.67 -16.09 -1.84
N CYS A 68 -19.57 -14.80 -2.12
CA CYS A 68 -20.72 -13.92 -2.38
C CYS A 68 -20.99 -13.70 -3.88
N SER A 69 -20.56 -14.66 -4.70
CA SER A 69 -21.02 -14.76 -6.09
C SER A 69 -22.51 -15.08 -6.15
N THR A 70 -23.14 -14.78 -7.30
CA THR A 70 -24.47 -15.31 -7.65
C THR A 70 -24.42 -16.73 -8.20
N THR A 71 -23.21 -17.27 -8.46
CA THR A 71 -22.94 -18.66 -8.83
C THR A 71 -22.55 -19.48 -7.60
N ASP A 72 -23.01 -20.74 -7.47
CA ASP A 72 -22.45 -21.66 -6.47
C ASP A 72 -21.00 -21.95 -6.84
N TRP A 73 -20.08 -21.81 -5.89
CA TRP A 73 -18.67 -22.13 -6.03
C TRP A 73 -18.43 -23.57 -6.53
N ARG A 74 -19.37 -24.50 -6.32
CA ARG A 74 -19.31 -25.86 -6.90
C ARG A 74 -19.42 -25.86 -8.43
N SER A 75 -20.25 -24.98 -8.97
CA SER A 75 -20.46 -24.78 -10.41
C SER A 75 -19.39 -23.88 -11.06
N ASP A 76 -18.73 -23.06 -10.25
CA ASP A 76 -17.82 -21.99 -10.67
C ASP A 76 -16.49 -22.03 -9.89
N ARG A 77 -15.93 -23.24 -9.70
CA ARG A 77 -14.78 -23.48 -8.81
C ARG A 77 -13.59 -22.58 -9.13
N GLN A 78 -13.32 -22.36 -10.42
CA GLN A 78 -12.13 -21.67 -10.91
C GLN A 78 -12.18 -20.14 -10.71
N ARG A 79 -13.36 -19.56 -10.40
CA ARG A 79 -13.52 -18.14 -10.02
C ARG A 79 -12.65 -17.72 -8.83
N LEU A 80 -12.32 -18.67 -7.94
CA LEU A 80 -11.39 -18.43 -6.83
C LEU A 80 -10.10 -17.72 -7.30
N ALA A 81 -9.55 -18.12 -8.44
CA ALA A 81 -8.30 -17.57 -8.99
C ALA A 81 -8.40 -16.09 -9.42
N ASP A 82 -9.60 -15.52 -9.58
CA ASP A 82 -9.80 -14.09 -9.84
C ASP A 82 -9.83 -13.23 -8.57
N CYS A 83 -9.95 -13.90 -7.41
CA CYS A 83 -10.11 -13.27 -6.10
C CYS A 83 -8.81 -13.07 -5.33
N GLY A 84 -7.68 -13.48 -5.90
CA GLY A 84 -6.35 -13.23 -5.36
C GLY A 84 -6.09 -11.74 -5.10
N ILE A 85 -5.34 -11.46 -4.04
CA ILE A 85 -4.90 -10.13 -3.63
C ILE A 85 -3.41 -10.15 -3.26
N GLY A 86 -2.82 -8.98 -2.96
CA GLY A 86 -1.43 -8.87 -2.54
C GLY A 86 -0.43 -9.14 -3.66
N PHE A 87 0.79 -9.55 -3.31
CA PHE A 87 1.84 -9.84 -4.28
C PHE A 87 1.61 -11.17 -5.03
N GLY A 88 0.89 -12.12 -4.43
CA GLY A 88 0.45 -13.36 -5.07
C GLY A 88 -0.82 -13.25 -5.92
N ARG A 89 -1.42 -12.05 -6.09
CA ARG A 89 -2.71 -11.86 -6.80
C ARG A 89 -2.73 -12.40 -8.25
N ASP A 90 -1.55 -12.48 -8.88
CA ASP A 90 -1.39 -12.93 -10.26
C ASP A 90 -1.27 -14.47 -10.36
N ALA A 91 -1.39 -15.20 -9.24
CA ALA A 91 -1.33 -16.67 -9.17
C ALA A 91 -2.66 -17.30 -9.63
N LEU A 92 -2.76 -17.58 -10.94
CA LEU A 92 -3.98 -18.16 -11.53
C LEU A 92 -4.15 -19.67 -11.28
N GLY A 93 -3.16 -20.33 -10.67
CA GLY A 93 -3.16 -21.76 -10.42
C GLY A 93 -3.40 -22.56 -11.71
N GLY A 94 -4.31 -23.53 -11.64
CA GLY A 94 -4.78 -24.31 -12.79
C GLY A 94 -5.99 -23.74 -13.53
N LYS A 95 -6.31 -22.44 -13.40
CA LYS A 95 -7.46 -21.82 -14.10
C LYS A 95 -7.33 -21.95 -15.62
N GLY A 96 -8.43 -22.28 -16.30
CA GLY A 96 -8.47 -22.63 -17.72
C GLY A 96 -8.04 -24.07 -18.01
N GLY A 97 -7.41 -24.74 -17.04
CA GLY A 97 -7.10 -26.16 -17.07
C GLY A 97 -8.31 -27.04 -16.83
N ARG A 98 -8.18 -28.33 -17.19
CA ARG A 98 -9.19 -29.35 -16.88
C ARG A 98 -9.25 -29.62 -15.38
N ILE A 99 -10.44 -29.96 -14.87
CA ILE A 99 -10.57 -30.46 -13.50
C ILE A 99 -10.02 -31.89 -13.47
N TYR A 100 -9.17 -32.18 -12.49
CA TYR A 100 -8.70 -33.53 -12.16
C TYR A 100 -9.28 -33.90 -10.80
N VAL A 101 -9.89 -35.08 -10.69
CA VAL A 101 -10.43 -35.59 -9.43
C VAL A 101 -9.48 -36.63 -8.86
N VAL A 102 -8.91 -36.35 -7.69
CA VAL A 102 -8.22 -37.33 -6.86
C VAL A 102 -9.27 -38.27 -6.28
N THR A 103 -9.08 -39.57 -6.52
CA THR A 103 -9.97 -40.67 -6.09
C THR A 103 -9.22 -41.72 -5.26
N ASP A 104 -7.89 -41.61 -5.17
CA ASP A 104 -7.00 -42.50 -4.44
C ASP A 104 -6.07 -41.65 -3.56
N SER A 105 -6.07 -41.91 -2.25
CA SER A 105 -5.25 -41.20 -1.26
C SER A 105 -3.86 -41.85 -1.05
N SER A 106 -3.54 -42.93 -1.77
CA SER A 106 -2.27 -43.63 -1.66
C SER A 106 -1.13 -42.94 -2.40
N ASP A 107 0.10 -43.24 -1.96
CA ASP A 107 1.35 -42.71 -2.52
C ASP A 107 2.46 -43.80 -2.51
N HIS A 108 2.08 -45.02 -2.88
CA HIS A 108 2.95 -46.20 -2.72
C HIS A 108 4.17 -46.25 -3.63
N ASP A 109 4.15 -45.54 -4.77
CA ASP A 109 5.30 -45.41 -5.67
C ASP A 109 5.51 -43.93 -6.06
N PRO A 110 6.39 -43.20 -5.35
CA PRO A 110 6.78 -41.84 -5.70
C PRO A 110 7.50 -41.68 -7.05
N VAL A 111 7.97 -42.78 -7.65
CA VAL A 111 8.58 -42.82 -8.99
C VAL A 111 7.53 -43.07 -10.07
N ASN A 112 6.45 -43.81 -9.82
CA ASN A 112 5.43 -44.13 -10.83
C ASN A 112 4.00 -43.96 -10.28
N PRO A 113 3.56 -42.73 -9.97
CA PRO A 113 2.28 -42.49 -9.33
C PRO A 113 1.09 -42.86 -10.23
N THR A 114 0.17 -43.67 -9.67
CA THR A 114 -1.02 -44.19 -10.35
C THR A 114 -2.01 -43.06 -10.72
N PRO A 115 -2.61 -43.06 -11.92
CA PRO A 115 -3.75 -42.19 -12.23
C PRO A 115 -4.87 -42.34 -11.19
N GLY A 116 -5.45 -41.22 -10.76
CA GLY A 116 -6.37 -41.13 -9.62
C GLY A 116 -5.72 -40.64 -8.32
N THR A 117 -4.40 -40.74 -8.17
CA THR A 117 -3.66 -40.20 -7.00
C THR A 117 -3.40 -38.69 -7.09
N LEU A 118 -3.12 -38.07 -5.95
CA LEU A 118 -2.67 -36.66 -5.86
C LEU A 118 -1.30 -36.46 -6.52
N ARG A 119 -0.31 -37.34 -6.28
CA ARG A 119 1.02 -37.21 -6.90
C ARG A 119 0.95 -37.26 -8.41
N HIS A 120 0.12 -38.16 -8.97
CA HIS A 120 -0.05 -38.23 -10.42
C HIS A 120 -0.59 -36.91 -10.99
N ALA A 121 -1.49 -36.23 -10.29
CA ALA A 121 -2.06 -34.95 -10.70
C ALA A 121 -1.03 -33.80 -10.62
N ALA A 122 -0.33 -33.70 -9.48
CA ALA A 122 0.54 -32.59 -9.14
C ALA A 122 1.70 -32.40 -10.15
N ILE A 123 2.25 -33.49 -10.67
CA ILE A 123 3.41 -33.46 -11.57
C ILE A 123 3.10 -33.10 -13.03
N GLN A 124 1.84 -33.17 -13.48
CA GLN A 124 1.50 -33.05 -14.91
C GLN A 124 1.94 -31.71 -15.51
N ASP A 125 2.25 -31.67 -16.81
CA ASP A 125 2.64 -30.42 -17.47
C ASP A 125 1.42 -29.54 -17.81
N ASP A 126 0.26 -30.15 -18.08
CA ASP A 126 -1.03 -29.46 -18.28
C ASP A 126 -1.38 -28.54 -17.08
N PRO A 127 -2.02 -27.38 -17.30
CA PRO A 127 -2.76 -26.69 -16.25
C PRO A 127 -3.87 -27.59 -15.68
N LEU A 128 -3.91 -27.79 -14.36
CA LEU A 128 -4.91 -28.65 -13.69
C LEU A 128 -5.52 -28.00 -12.45
N TRP A 129 -6.85 -28.07 -12.37
CA TRP A 129 -7.60 -27.75 -11.16
C TRP A 129 -7.91 -29.06 -10.41
N ILE A 130 -7.10 -29.37 -9.41
CA ILE A 130 -7.10 -30.65 -8.70
C ILE A 130 -8.07 -30.57 -7.52
N VAL A 131 -9.07 -31.44 -7.50
CA VAL A 131 -10.09 -31.57 -6.45
C VAL A 131 -10.13 -33.01 -5.94
N PHE A 132 -10.83 -33.26 -4.84
CA PHE A 132 -10.90 -34.57 -4.18
C PHE A 132 -12.34 -35.11 -4.23
N SER A 133 -12.52 -36.42 -4.42
CA SER A 133 -13.85 -37.03 -4.60
C SER A 133 -14.63 -37.24 -3.30
N ALA A 134 -13.92 -37.29 -2.18
CA ALA A 134 -14.41 -37.54 -0.82
C ALA A 134 -13.34 -37.06 0.18
N ASP A 135 -13.65 -37.14 1.46
CA ASP A 135 -12.70 -36.87 2.56
C ASP A 135 -11.50 -37.82 2.47
N MET A 136 -10.29 -37.32 2.70
CA MET A 136 -9.04 -38.07 2.48
C MET A 136 -7.96 -37.73 3.50
N ASN A 137 -7.34 -38.78 4.05
CA ASN A 137 -6.04 -38.70 4.73
C ASN A 137 -4.96 -39.19 3.76
N ILE A 138 -4.16 -38.26 3.23
CA ILE A 138 -3.13 -38.49 2.23
C ILE A 138 -1.78 -38.51 2.93
N ARG A 139 -1.23 -39.71 3.11
CA ARG A 139 0.10 -39.91 3.69
C ARG A 139 1.13 -40.09 2.58
N LEU A 140 1.79 -38.99 2.20
CA LEU A 140 2.84 -39.02 1.18
C LEU A 140 4.07 -39.77 1.70
N ALA A 141 4.61 -40.67 0.88
CA ALA A 141 5.83 -41.42 1.20
C ALA A 141 7.09 -40.55 1.02
N GLU A 142 7.03 -39.58 0.11
CA GLU A 142 8.12 -38.69 -0.28
C GLU A 142 7.59 -37.28 -0.60
N GLU A 143 8.45 -36.26 -0.69
CA GLU A 143 8.03 -34.88 -0.98
C GLU A 143 7.09 -34.78 -2.20
N LEU A 144 5.94 -34.12 -2.07
CA LEU A 144 5.03 -33.86 -3.19
C LEU A 144 5.53 -32.66 -3.99
N LEU A 145 6.31 -32.95 -5.04
CA LEU A 145 6.72 -31.97 -6.03
C LEU A 145 5.53 -31.57 -6.91
N VAL A 146 5.06 -30.33 -6.77
CA VAL A 146 3.95 -29.78 -7.57
C VAL A 146 4.51 -28.96 -8.72
N ASN A 147 4.11 -29.28 -9.96
CA ASN A 147 4.52 -28.59 -11.18
C ASN A 147 3.82 -27.21 -11.30
N SER A 148 4.19 -26.39 -12.29
CA SER A 148 3.57 -25.09 -12.55
C SER A 148 2.10 -25.22 -13.00
N PHE A 149 1.33 -24.14 -12.88
CA PHE A 149 -0.09 -24.06 -13.30
C PHE A 149 -1.00 -25.09 -12.62
N LYS A 150 -0.94 -25.16 -11.28
CA LYS A 150 -1.74 -26.11 -10.48
C LYS A 150 -2.59 -25.38 -9.46
N THR A 151 -3.82 -25.83 -9.28
CA THR A 151 -4.60 -25.54 -8.07
C THR A 151 -4.80 -26.84 -7.33
N LEU A 152 -4.48 -26.88 -6.04
CA LEU A 152 -5.02 -27.88 -5.11
C LEU A 152 -6.22 -27.24 -4.41
N ASP A 153 -7.42 -27.75 -4.63
CA ASP A 153 -8.69 -27.20 -4.15
C ASP A 153 -9.45 -28.25 -3.33
N GLY A 154 -9.26 -28.24 -2.02
CA GLY A 154 -9.93 -29.15 -1.09
C GLY A 154 -11.41 -28.85 -0.86
N ARG A 155 -11.99 -27.77 -1.40
CA ARG A 155 -13.38 -27.41 -1.07
C ARG A 155 -14.37 -28.51 -1.44
N GLY A 156 -15.15 -28.94 -0.44
CA GLY A 156 -16.17 -29.99 -0.57
C GLY A 156 -15.74 -31.37 -0.10
N ALA A 157 -14.54 -31.50 0.46
CA ALA A 157 -14.04 -32.68 1.15
C ALA A 157 -13.18 -32.24 2.35
N ASP A 158 -13.07 -33.07 3.38
CA ASP A 158 -12.10 -32.90 4.46
C ASP A 158 -10.77 -33.58 4.08
N VAL A 159 -9.75 -32.78 3.77
CA VAL A 159 -8.52 -33.25 3.09
C VAL A 159 -7.30 -32.92 3.92
N HIS A 160 -6.71 -33.97 4.49
CA HIS A 160 -5.48 -33.94 5.28
C HIS A 160 -4.29 -34.44 4.45
N ILE A 161 -3.18 -33.71 4.47
CA ILE A 161 -1.86 -34.18 4.04
C ILE A 161 -1.01 -34.27 5.29
N SER A 162 -0.74 -35.49 5.77
CA SER A 162 -0.22 -35.69 7.13
C SER A 162 0.48 -37.03 7.40
N GLY A 163 1.30 -37.06 8.46
CA GLY A 163 1.97 -38.25 8.98
C GLY A 163 3.09 -38.82 8.10
N GLY A 164 3.47 -38.10 7.05
CA GLY A 164 4.47 -38.44 6.04
C GLY A 164 5.19 -37.19 5.55
N ALA A 165 5.70 -37.20 4.32
CA ALA A 165 6.18 -35.97 3.70
C ALA A 165 5.01 -35.02 3.36
N CYS A 166 5.32 -33.78 3.02
CA CYS A 166 4.31 -32.78 2.60
C CYS A 166 4.73 -32.07 1.30
N ILE A 167 4.38 -30.78 1.11
CA ILE A 167 4.33 -30.15 -0.23
C ILE A 167 5.62 -29.36 -0.55
N THR A 168 6.21 -29.59 -1.73
CA THR A 168 7.41 -28.86 -2.19
C THR A 168 7.19 -28.20 -3.55
N LEU A 169 7.32 -26.87 -3.59
CA LEU A 169 7.18 -26.03 -4.78
C LEU A 169 8.56 -25.57 -5.27
N GLN A 170 9.20 -26.36 -6.15
CA GLN A 170 10.59 -26.09 -6.60
C GLN A 170 10.66 -25.51 -8.03
N TYR A 171 11.14 -24.27 -8.17
CA TYR A 171 11.33 -23.53 -9.43
C TYR A 171 10.06 -23.20 -10.26
N VAL A 172 8.88 -23.47 -9.70
CA VAL A 172 7.56 -23.40 -10.38
C VAL A 172 6.88 -22.02 -10.32
N SER A 173 5.80 -21.87 -11.10
CA SER A 173 4.99 -20.66 -11.11
C SER A 173 3.49 -20.90 -11.31
N ASN A 174 2.66 -19.99 -10.80
CA ASN A 174 1.20 -20.05 -10.85
C ASN A 174 0.69 -21.30 -10.12
N VAL A 175 0.86 -21.33 -8.79
CA VAL A 175 0.34 -22.40 -7.94
C VAL A 175 -0.60 -21.81 -6.90
N ILE A 176 -1.79 -22.40 -6.76
CA ILE A 176 -2.73 -22.14 -5.66
C ILE A 176 -2.79 -23.41 -4.80
N ILE A 177 -2.63 -23.26 -3.49
CA ILE A 177 -2.92 -24.30 -2.49
C ILE A 177 -4.07 -23.76 -1.65
N HIS A 178 -5.24 -24.40 -1.71
CA HIS A 178 -6.46 -23.89 -1.11
C HIS A 178 -7.29 -24.96 -0.38
N ASN A 179 -7.72 -24.61 0.84
CA ASN A 179 -8.66 -25.41 1.64
C ASN A 179 -8.15 -26.82 2.01
N LEU A 180 -6.93 -26.93 2.55
CA LEU A 180 -6.33 -28.19 3.00
C LEU A 180 -5.90 -28.15 4.48
N HIS A 181 -5.98 -29.30 5.16
CA HIS A 181 -5.28 -29.55 6.42
C HIS A 181 -3.87 -30.09 6.11
N ILE A 182 -2.82 -29.49 6.66
CA ILE A 182 -1.42 -29.88 6.43
C ILE A 182 -0.71 -29.93 7.78
N HIS A 183 -0.42 -31.12 8.30
CA HIS A 183 0.06 -31.29 9.68
C HIS A 183 0.79 -32.60 9.92
N ASP A 184 1.53 -32.70 11.04
CA ASP A 184 2.32 -33.89 11.40
C ASP A 184 3.26 -34.34 10.25
N CYS A 185 3.76 -33.37 9.48
CA CYS A 185 4.73 -33.59 8.39
C CYS A 185 6.09 -34.00 8.96
N VAL A 186 6.76 -34.96 8.32
CA VAL A 186 8.02 -35.56 8.80
C VAL A 186 9.08 -35.70 7.71
N PRO A 187 10.38 -35.69 8.07
CA PRO A 187 11.50 -35.93 7.16
C PRO A 187 11.41 -37.25 6.36
N ALA A 188 11.23 -37.13 5.04
CA ALA A 188 11.34 -38.22 4.06
C ALA A 188 12.57 -38.03 3.17
N GLY A 189 12.84 -38.91 2.21
CA GLY A 189 13.92 -38.74 1.22
C GLY A 189 15.10 -39.69 1.38
N ASN A 190 16.13 -39.43 0.55
CA ASN A 190 17.13 -40.40 0.08
C ASN A 190 16.54 -41.46 -0.88
N ALA A 191 15.50 -41.05 -1.63
CA ALA A 191 14.79 -41.86 -2.60
C ALA A 191 14.73 -41.15 -3.97
N ASN A 192 14.34 -41.89 -5.01
CA ASN A 192 13.97 -41.29 -6.29
C ASN A 192 12.52 -40.82 -6.26
N VAL A 193 12.25 -39.62 -6.78
CA VAL A 193 10.92 -39.00 -6.80
C VAL A 193 10.65 -38.45 -8.20
N ARG A 194 9.42 -38.65 -8.72
CA ARG A 194 8.97 -38.06 -9.98
C ARG A 194 8.57 -36.60 -9.78
N SER A 195 9.04 -35.73 -10.67
CA SER A 195 8.81 -34.27 -10.64
C SER A 195 8.07 -33.74 -11.87
N SER A 196 8.11 -34.46 -12.99
CA SER A 196 7.27 -34.24 -14.18
C SER A 196 6.86 -35.59 -14.81
N PRO A 197 5.98 -35.66 -15.82
CA PRO A 197 5.63 -36.92 -16.49
C PRO A 197 6.86 -37.65 -17.04
N THR A 198 7.89 -36.91 -17.45
CA THR A 198 9.12 -37.44 -18.06
C THR A 198 10.33 -37.48 -17.12
N HIS A 199 10.33 -36.78 -15.99
CA HIS A 199 11.51 -36.63 -15.13
C HIS A 199 11.33 -37.20 -13.72
N THR A 200 12.30 -38.06 -13.34
CA THR A 200 12.53 -38.57 -11.99
C THR A 200 13.95 -38.18 -11.58
N GLY A 201 14.13 -37.79 -10.33
CA GLY A 201 15.44 -37.47 -9.76
C GLY A 201 15.57 -37.93 -8.31
N PHE A 202 16.80 -38.08 -7.84
CA PHE A 202 17.09 -38.41 -6.45
C PHE A 202 16.84 -37.18 -5.55
N ARG A 203 16.13 -37.37 -4.45
CA ARG A 203 15.96 -36.38 -3.37
C ARG A 203 16.83 -36.77 -2.19
N SER A 204 17.57 -35.82 -1.63
CA SER A 204 18.11 -35.93 -0.28
C SER A 204 16.98 -36.01 0.75
N ARG A 205 17.31 -36.25 2.02
CA ARG A 205 16.32 -36.07 3.09
C ARG A 205 15.79 -34.64 3.10
N SER A 206 14.48 -34.46 3.31
CA SER A 206 13.83 -33.19 3.59
C SER A 206 13.74 -32.91 5.09
N ASP A 207 13.55 -31.65 5.47
CA ASP A 207 13.52 -31.22 6.87
C ASP A 207 12.14 -31.44 7.54
N GLY A 208 11.09 -31.64 6.74
CA GLY A 208 9.75 -32.03 7.21
C GLY A 208 8.75 -30.88 7.34
N ASP A 209 8.90 -29.83 6.55
CA ASP A 209 7.96 -28.69 6.49
C ASP A 209 6.54 -29.08 6.05
N GLY A 210 5.57 -28.22 6.32
CA GLY A 210 4.24 -28.27 5.68
C GLY A 210 4.26 -27.91 4.18
N ILE A 211 4.78 -26.73 3.85
CA ILE A 211 4.92 -26.24 2.47
C ILE A 211 6.28 -25.55 2.28
N SER A 212 7.20 -26.18 1.55
CA SER A 212 8.49 -25.59 1.18
C SER A 212 8.44 -24.96 -0.23
N ILE A 213 8.97 -23.76 -0.41
CA ILE A 213 8.94 -23.00 -1.67
C ILE A 213 10.36 -22.52 -2.04
N PHE A 214 10.91 -23.05 -3.14
CA PHE A 214 12.27 -22.74 -3.58
C PHE A 214 12.22 -22.09 -4.97
N SER A 215 12.61 -20.81 -5.08
CA SER A 215 12.49 -20.03 -6.33
C SER A 215 11.09 -20.02 -6.96
N GLY A 216 10.04 -20.17 -6.14
CA GLY A 216 8.65 -20.17 -6.57
C GLY A 216 8.13 -18.75 -6.81
N ARG A 217 7.32 -18.55 -7.86
CA ARG A 217 6.79 -17.21 -8.18
C ARG A 217 5.33 -17.21 -8.61
N LYS A 218 4.54 -16.22 -8.16
CA LYS A 218 3.06 -16.23 -8.28
C LYS A 218 2.47 -17.46 -7.57
N ILE A 219 2.59 -17.45 -6.24
CA ILE A 219 2.09 -18.52 -5.36
C ILE A 219 1.01 -17.94 -4.44
N TRP A 220 -0.06 -18.69 -4.20
CA TRP A 220 -1.11 -18.31 -3.27
C TRP A 220 -1.49 -19.50 -2.37
N ILE A 221 -1.39 -19.31 -1.06
CA ILE A 221 -1.75 -20.29 -0.03
C ILE A 221 -2.93 -19.73 0.76
N ASP A 222 -4.08 -20.39 0.67
CA ASP A 222 -5.37 -19.81 1.06
C ASP A 222 -6.27 -20.79 1.84
N HIS A 223 -6.94 -20.34 2.91
CA HIS A 223 -7.88 -21.19 3.67
C HIS A 223 -7.32 -22.54 4.15
N CYS A 224 -6.01 -22.69 4.32
CA CYS A 224 -5.40 -23.92 4.84
C CYS A 224 -5.29 -23.89 6.37
N SER A 225 -5.23 -25.06 7.01
CA SER A 225 -4.92 -25.20 8.44
C SER A 225 -3.59 -25.93 8.60
N LEU A 226 -2.63 -25.32 9.30
CA LEU A 226 -1.27 -25.83 9.45
C LEU A 226 -0.83 -25.93 10.92
N SER A 227 -0.22 -27.05 11.29
CA SER A 227 0.22 -27.36 12.67
C SER A 227 1.19 -28.55 12.76
N ASN A 228 1.90 -28.72 13.88
CA ASN A 228 2.66 -29.94 14.24
C ASN A 228 3.71 -30.47 13.22
N CYS A 229 4.18 -29.70 12.24
CA CYS A 229 5.23 -30.18 11.32
C CYS A 229 6.57 -30.35 12.05
N ALA A 230 7.50 -31.12 11.47
CA ALA A 230 8.78 -31.42 12.12
C ALA A 230 9.77 -30.24 12.15
N ASP A 231 9.76 -29.37 11.13
CA ASP A 231 10.55 -28.12 11.11
C ASP A 231 9.65 -26.88 10.89
N GLY A 232 9.41 -26.42 9.66
CA GLY A 232 8.54 -25.27 9.35
C GLY A 232 7.06 -25.60 9.05
N LEU A 233 6.16 -24.61 9.04
CA LEU A 233 4.84 -24.76 8.40
C LEU A 233 4.84 -24.24 6.95
N ILE A 234 5.40 -23.05 6.71
CA ILE A 234 5.56 -22.48 5.36
C ILE A 234 6.94 -21.81 5.23
N ASP A 235 7.82 -22.40 4.44
CA ASP A 235 9.17 -21.88 4.21
C ASP A 235 9.33 -21.43 2.76
N ALA A 236 9.71 -20.16 2.53
CA ALA A 236 9.83 -19.58 1.20
C ALA A 236 11.20 -18.93 0.99
N ILE A 237 12.03 -19.52 0.12
CA ILE A 237 13.46 -19.23 0.03
C ILE A 237 13.96 -19.22 -1.42
N MET A 238 15.26 -18.96 -1.63
CA MET A 238 15.94 -19.06 -2.93
C MET A 238 15.37 -18.16 -4.05
N GLY A 239 15.09 -16.90 -3.73
CA GLY A 239 14.54 -15.91 -4.67
C GLY A 239 13.04 -16.05 -4.93
N SER A 240 12.31 -16.80 -4.08
CA SER A 240 10.85 -16.91 -4.17
C SER A 240 10.19 -15.54 -3.98
N THR A 241 9.19 -15.20 -4.81
CA THR A 241 8.59 -13.84 -4.80
C THR A 241 7.22 -13.78 -5.48
N GLY A 242 6.42 -12.76 -5.18
CA GLY A 242 5.04 -12.69 -5.66
C GLY A 242 4.17 -13.73 -4.99
N ILE A 243 4.15 -13.70 -3.65
CA ILE A 243 3.43 -14.68 -2.81
C ILE A 243 2.34 -13.97 -2.00
N THR A 244 1.19 -14.62 -1.86
CA THR A 244 0.17 -14.28 -0.86
C THR A 244 -0.14 -15.51 -0.01
N ILE A 245 -0.21 -15.31 1.30
CA ILE A 245 -0.59 -16.28 2.32
C ILE A 245 -1.79 -15.66 3.03
N SER A 246 -3.00 -16.17 2.81
CA SER A 246 -4.23 -15.55 3.29
C SER A 246 -5.26 -16.50 3.86
N ASN A 247 -6.13 -16.00 4.74
CA ASN A 247 -7.22 -16.78 5.33
C ASN A 247 -6.80 -18.10 6.01
N ASN A 248 -5.52 -18.33 6.31
CA ASN A 248 -5.04 -19.59 6.89
C ASN A 248 -5.19 -19.58 8.42
N TYR A 249 -5.31 -20.77 9.01
CA TYR A 249 -5.19 -20.99 10.45
C TYR A 249 -3.85 -21.65 10.75
N PHE A 250 -3.09 -21.08 11.67
CA PHE A 250 -1.84 -21.65 12.18
C PHE A 250 -2.04 -21.98 13.66
N SER A 251 -1.57 -23.14 14.13
CA SER A 251 -1.59 -23.49 15.57
C SER A 251 -0.54 -24.54 15.91
N ARG A 252 -0.21 -24.70 17.20
CA ARG A 252 0.53 -25.86 17.75
C ARG A 252 1.86 -26.11 17.01
N HIS A 253 2.73 -25.11 16.99
CA HIS A 253 3.97 -25.18 16.23
C HIS A 253 5.05 -24.19 16.71
N ASN A 254 6.32 -24.57 16.60
CA ASN A 254 7.43 -23.71 16.98
C ASN A 254 7.73 -22.65 15.90
N GLU A 255 8.14 -23.11 14.72
CA GLU A 255 8.85 -22.31 13.72
C GLU A 255 7.96 -22.00 12.50
N VAL A 256 6.89 -21.21 12.71
CA VAL A 256 5.74 -21.12 11.80
C VAL A 256 6.10 -20.82 10.33
N MET A 257 6.87 -19.78 10.04
CA MET A 257 7.10 -19.34 8.66
C MET A 257 8.44 -18.63 8.47
N LEU A 258 9.38 -19.23 7.71
CA LEU A 258 10.64 -18.58 7.33
C LEU A 258 10.55 -18.00 5.91
N LEU A 259 10.83 -16.70 5.79
CA LEU A 259 10.81 -15.99 4.51
C LEU A 259 12.22 -15.47 4.20
N GLY A 260 12.93 -16.20 3.35
CA GLY A 260 14.36 -16.05 3.07
C GLY A 260 15.22 -16.82 4.08
N HIS A 261 16.11 -17.69 3.59
CA HIS A 261 16.85 -18.65 4.43
C HIS A 261 18.17 -18.10 5.00
N SER A 262 18.81 -17.15 4.33
CA SER A 262 20.16 -16.67 4.67
C SER A 262 20.29 -15.17 4.44
N ASP A 263 20.80 -14.47 5.45
CA ASP A 263 21.03 -13.02 5.48
C ASP A 263 21.91 -12.52 4.32
N ASN A 264 22.67 -13.42 3.67
CA ASN A 264 23.59 -13.10 2.58
C ASN A 264 23.12 -13.59 1.20
N TYR A 265 21.93 -14.22 1.10
CA TYR A 265 21.45 -14.75 -0.17
C TYR A 265 20.77 -13.66 -1.01
N SER A 266 21.59 -12.91 -1.75
CA SER A 266 21.14 -11.71 -2.48
C SER A 266 19.93 -11.84 -3.42
N PRO A 267 19.57 -13.00 -4.02
CA PRO A 267 18.29 -13.13 -4.72
C PRO A 267 17.04 -12.92 -3.84
N ASP A 268 17.12 -13.17 -2.53
CA ASP A 268 16.01 -12.92 -1.59
C ASP A 268 15.74 -11.40 -1.40
N LEU A 269 16.63 -10.49 -1.85
CA LEU A 269 16.34 -9.03 -1.95
C LEU A 269 15.16 -8.70 -2.88
N GLY A 270 14.82 -9.61 -3.80
CA GLY A 270 13.67 -9.49 -4.69
C GLY A 270 12.37 -10.08 -4.13
N MET A 271 12.39 -10.65 -2.92
CA MET A 271 11.25 -11.31 -2.30
C MET A 271 10.13 -10.32 -1.94
N GLN A 272 8.90 -10.65 -2.32
CA GLN A 272 7.69 -9.90 -1.98
C GLN A 272 6.58 -10.86 -1.52
N VAL A 273 6.18 -10.77 -0.25
CA VAL A 273 5.17 -11.65 0.36
C VAL A 273 4.08 -10.82 1.05
N THR A 274 2.81 -11.21 0.84
CA THR A 274 1.65 -10.66 1.55
C THR A 274 1.09 -11.70 2.50
N ILE A 275 0.88 -11.32 3.76
CA ILE A 275 0.30 -12.15 4.82
C ILE A 275 -0.97 -11.41 5.26
N ALA A 276 -2.15 -11.92 4.89
CA ALA A 276 -3.42 -11.19 5.05
C ALA A 276 -4.58 -12.04 5.58
N PHE A 277 -5.33 -11.52 6.56
CA PHE A 277 -6.54 -12.17 7.12
C PHE A 277 -6.32 -13.59 7.72
N ASN A 278 -5.06 -13.98 7.97
CA ASN A 278 -4.76 -15.23 8.66
C ASN A 278 -5.07 -15.09 10.15
N ARG A 279 -5.26 -16.24 10.81
CA ARG A 279 -5.35 -16.34 12.27
C ARG A 279 -4.23 -17.21 12.80
N PHE A 280 -3.34 -16.60 13.58
CA PHE A 280 -2.26 -17.25 14.30
C PHE A 280 -2.77 -17.59 15.71
N GLY A 281 -3.18 -18.84 15.88
CA GLY A 281 -3.92 -19.37 17.03
C GLY A 281 -3.05 -19.89 18.18
N GLU A 282 -3.56 -20.87 18.92
CA GLU A 282 -2.93 -21.36 20.15
C GLU A 282 -1.56 -22.04 19.93
N LYS A 283 -0.69 -21.95 20.95
CA LYS A 283 0.57 -22.71 21.06
C LYS A 283 1.50 -22.49 19.87
N LEU A 284 1.68 -21.22 19.48
CA LEU A 284 2.64 -20.81 18.48
C LEU A 284 3.83 -20.13 19.16
N ILE A 285 5.06 -20.56 18.88
CA ILE A 285 6.22 -20.01 19.60
C ILE A 285 6.75 -18.75 18.90
N GLN A 286 7.01 -18.84 17.60
CA GLN A 286 7.73 -17.80 16.85
C GLN A 286 7.51 -17.86 15.33
N ARG A 287 8.20 -16.96 14.61
CA ARG A 287 8.27 -16.88 13.14
C ARG A 287 6.92 -16.67 12.44
N MET A 288 6.16 -15.65 12.85
CA MET A 288 4.85 -15.31 12.28
C MET A 288 4.84 -13.94 11.55
N PRO A 289 5.66 -13.69 10.52
CA PRO A 289 6.73 -14.50 9.93
C PRO A 289 8.11 -14.27 10.60
N ARG A 290 9.15 -15.04 10.23
CA ARG A 290 10.56 -14.62 10.35
C ARG A 290 11.11 -14.26 8.97
N CYS A 291 11.43 -12.97 8.76
CA CYS A 291 11.79 -12.41 7.45
C CYS A 291 13.30 -12.17 7.27
N ARG A 292 13.76 -12.20 6.01
CA ARG A 292 15.07 -11.71 5.58
C ARG A 292 14.99 -10.93 4.28
N LEU A 293 15.81 -9.88 4.14
CA LEU A 293 16.13 -9.11 2.92
C LEU A 293 14.98 -8.40 2.18
N GLY A 294 13.88 -9.09 1.86
CA GLY A 294 12.80 -8.62 1.00
C GLY A 294 11.74 -7.71 1.64
N TYR A 295 10.55 -7.71 1.04
CA TYR A 295 9.43 -6.81 1.34
C TYR A 295 8.19 -7.57 1.79
N PHE A 296 7.75 -7.30 3.02
CA PHE A 296 6.76 -8.11 3.73
C PHE A 296 5.58 -7.25 4.18
N HIS A 297 4.40 -7.53 3.59
CA HIS A 297 3.16 -6.86 3.97
C HIS A 297 2.34 -7.76 4.90
N ILE A 298 2.21 -7.36 6.17
CA ILE A 298 1.49 -8.10 7.20
C ILE A 298 0.25 -7.28 7.54
N VAL A 299 -0.93 -7.71 7.08
CA VAL A 299 -2.11 -6.84 7.04
C VAL A 299 -3.40 -7.52 7.49
N ASN A 300 -4.09 -6.92 8.46
CA ASN A 300 -5.36 -7.43 9.01
C ASN A 300 -5.35 -8.93 9.39
N ASN A 301 -4.27 -9.42 9.98
CA ASN A 301 -4.21 -10.74 10.62
C ASN A 301 -4.54 -10.65 12.11
N ASP A 302 -4.96 -11.76 12.70
CA ASP A 302 -5.25 -11.89 14.12
C ASP A 302 -4.21 -12.80 14.78
N PHE A 303 -3.46 -12.27 15.77
CA PHE A 303 -2.38 -12.97 16.46
C PHE A 303 -2.73 -13.15 17.95
N THR A 304 -2.73 -14.39 18.42
CA THR A 304 -2.97 -14.74 19.83
C THR A 304 -1.82 -15.52 20.41
N GLU A 305 -1.35 -15.12 21.61
CA GLU A 305 -0.58 -15.98 22.52
C GLU A 305 0.70 -16.60 21.94
N TRP A 306 1.52 -15.78 21.27
CA TRP A 306 2.88 -16.20 20.87
C TRP A 306 3.76 -16.45 22.10
N GLU A 307 4.56 -17.52 22.15
CA GLU A 307 5.40 -17.80 23.33
C GLU A 307 6.72 -17.01 23.35
N MET A 308 7.26 -16.58 22.20
CA MET A 308 8.55 -15.89 22.12
C MET A 308 8.50 -14.55 21.37
N TYR A 309 7.92 -14.50 20.16
CA TYR A 309 7.64 -13.27 19.40
C TYR A 309 6.66 -13.58 18.25
N ALA A 310 5.95 -12.57 17.74
CA ALA A 310 5.18 -12.72 16.51
C ALA A 310 6.07 -12.53 15.27
N ILE A 311 6.55 -11.30 15.04
CA ILE A 311 7.24 -10.92 13.80
C ILE A 311 8.76 -10.86 14.02
N GLY A 312 9.48 -11.77 13.40
CA GLY A 312 10.94 -11.87 13.48
C GLY A 312 11.66 -11.45 12.20
N GLY A 313 12.98 -11.27 12.30
CA GLY A 313 13.83 -11.20 11.12
C GLY A 313 15.31 -10.98 11.38
N SER A 314 16.11 -11.24 10.36
CA SER A 314 17.55 -10.98 10.28
C SER A 314 17.92 -10.54 8.85
N GLY A 315 19.08 -9.95 8.61
CA GLY A 315 19.47 -9.53 7.25
C GLY A 315 18.58 -8.43 6.65
N ASN A 316 18.24 -7.39 7.42
CA ASN A 316 17.59 -6.15 6.96
C ASN A 316 16.31 -6.32 6.08
N PRO A 317 15.28 -7.06 6.53
CA PRO A 317 13.99 -7.12 5.84
C PRO A 317 13.21 -5.81 6.01
N THR A 318 12.37 -5.46 5.03
CA THR A 318 11.38 -4.38 5.16
C THR A 318 10.02 -4.94 5.56
N VAL A 319 9.56 -4.59 6.76
CA VAL A 319 8.32 -5.08 7.38
C VAL A 319 7.30 -3.96 7.49
N ASN A 320 6.12 -4.19 6.92
CA ASN A 320 4.98 -3.27 6.98
C ASN A 320 3.80 -3.98 7.66
N SER A 321 3.61 -3.74 8.95
CA SER A 321 2.43 -4.18 9.71
C SER A 321 1.33 -3.13 9.60
N GLN A 322 0.12 -3.50 9.16
CA GLN A 322 -1.04 -2.60 9.07
C GLN A 322 -2.38 -3.26 9.48
N GLY A 323 -3.11 -2.67 10.43
CA GLY A 323 -4.48 -3.08 10.79
C GLY A 323 -4.65 -4.48 11.41
N ASN A 324 -3.58 -5.10 11.90
CA ASN A 324 -3.58 -6.41 12.59
C ASN A 324 -3.96 -6.27 14.07
N ARG A 325 -4.35 -7.37 14.72
CA ARG A 325 -4.52 -7.45 16.17
C ARG A 325 -3.45 -8.34 16.79
N TYR A 326 -2.76 -7.82 17.82
CA TYR A 326 -1.73 -8.53 18.56
C TYR A 326 -2.14 -8.69 20.03
N ILE A 327 -2.57 -9.90 20.41
CA ILE A 327 -2.89 -10.27 21.79
C ILE A 327 -1.72 -11.02 22.40
N ALA A 328 -0.89 -10.31 23.18
CA ALA A 328 0.26 -10.91 23.84
C ALA A 328 -0.16 -11.98 24.87
N PRO A 329 0.66 -13.02 25.11
CA PRO A 329 0.43 -14.01 26.16
C PRO A 329 0.45 -13.36 27.57
N PRO A 330 0.07 -14.08 28.64
CA PRO A 330 0.20 -13.59 30.01
C PRO A 330 1.64 -13.25 30.44
N ASP A 331 2.66 -13.93 29.90
CA ASP A 331 4.07 -13.76 30.29
C ASP A 331 4.57 -12.31 30.06
N PRO A 332 5.10 -11.61 31.10
CA PRO A 332 5.66 -10.27 30.97
C PRO A 332 6.90 -10.17 30.06
N ASN A 333 7.57 -11.28 29.75
CA ASN A 333 8.76 -11.30 28.89
C ASN A 333 8.41 -11.39 27.40
N ALA A 334 7.25 -11.98 27.05
CA ALA A 334 6.80 -12.19 25.67
C ALA A 334 5.86 -11.08 25.16
N LYS A 335 6.07 -9.84 25.62
CA LYS A 335 5.23 -8.68 25.27
C LYS A 335 5.65 -7.94 23.99
N GLU A 336 6.91 -8.07 23.57
CA GLU A 336 7.35 -7.51 22.29
C GLU A 336 6.76 -8.36 21.14
N VAL A 337 6.01 -7.71 20.25
CA VAL A 337 5.51 -8.31 19.00
C VAL A 337 6.66 -8.63 18.04
N THR A 338 7.69 -7.80 18.07
CA THR A 338 8.84 -7.82 17.17
C THR A 338 10.03 -8.60 17.74
N LYS A 339 10.88 -9.16 16.87
CA LYS A 339 12.21 -9.65 17.27
C LYS A 339 13.25 -9.50 16.16
N ARG A 340 14.31 -8.76 16.43
CA ARG A 340 15.51 -8.76 15.58
C ARG A 340 16.42 -9.87 16.07
N VAL A 341 16.74 -10.79 15.17
CA VAL A 341 17.43 -12.05 15.47
C VAL A 341 18.86 -11.92 14.97
N ASP A 342 19.82 -12.42 15.76
CA ASP A 342 21.24 -12.48 15.39
C ASP A 342 21.91 -11.09 15.14
N SER A 343 21.41 -10.01 15.77
CA SER A 343 21.85 -8.61 15.52
C SER A 343 21.84 -7.70 16.77
N ASP A 344 22.88 -6.87 16.95
CA ASP A 344 22.97 -5.84 18.00
C ASP A 344 22.03 -4.63 17.74
N ASP A 345 21.62 -3.91 18.79
CA ASP A 345 20.71 -2.73 18.73
C ASP A 345 21.19 -1.57 17.86
N ARG A 346 22.49 -1.51 17.55
CA ARG A 346 23.04 -0.51 16.62
C ARG A 346 22.84 -0.91 15.16
N ASP A 347 22.84 -2.21 14.86
CA ASP A 347 22.89 -2.74 13.50
C ASP A 347 21.50 -2.87 12.87
N TRP A 348 20.46 -3.14 13.66
CA TRP A 348 19.08 -3.20 13.18
C TRP A 348 18.34 -1.86 13.17
N SER A 349 18.93 -0.80 13.75
CA SER A 349 18.33 0.54 13.84
C SER A 349 17.86 1.11 12.49
N GLY A 350 18.57 0.79 11.40
CA GLY A 350 18.23 1.18 10.02
C GLY A 350 17.26 0.26 9.28
N TRP A 351 16.86 -0.87 9.85
CA TRP A 351 15.94 -1.82 9.21
C TRP A 351 14.51 -1.27 9.24
N ASN A 352 13.79 -1.35 8.13
CA ASN A 352 12.57 -0.58 7.94
C ASN A 352 11.35 -1.39 8.39
N TRP A 353 10.97 -1.23 9.67
CA TRP A 353 9.86 -1.94 10.31
C TRP A 353 8.86 -0.94 10.88
N ARG A 354 7.59 -1.00 10.45
CA ARG A 354 6.51 -0.15 10.99
C ARG A 354 5.25 -0.94 11.34
N SER A 355 4.44 -0.32 12.19
CA SER A 355 3.09 -0.72 12.62
C SER A 355 2.15 0.47 12.41
N GLU A 356 1.03 0.29 11.71
CA GLU A 356 0.11 1.37 11.31
C GLU A 356 -1.36 0.92 11.43
N GLY A 357 -2.10 1.50 12.39
CA GLY A 357 -3.49 1.12 12.65
C GLY A 357 -3.69 -0.29 13.24
N ASP A 358 -2.60 -0.97 13.60
CA ASP A 358 -2.61 -2.20 14.39
C ASP A 358 -3.14 -1.93 15.81
N ILE A 359 -3.80 -2.91 16.44
CA ILE A 359 -4.18 -2.85 17.87
C ILE A 359 -3.32 -3.80 18.72
N MET A 360 -2.82 -3.27 19.83
CA MET A 360 -1.98 -3.97 20.80
C MET A 360 -2.79 -4.28 22.05
N VAL A 361 -2.84 -5.55 22.46
CA VAL A 361 -3.71 -6.05 23.55
C VAL A 361 -2.87 -6.82 24.58
N ASN A 362 -3.31 -6.84 25.84
CA ASN A 362 -2.62 -7.48 26.97
C ASN A 362 -1.17 -6.99 27.18
N GLY A 363 -0.92 -5.70 26.92
CA GLY A 363 0.41 -5.10 27.05
C GLY A 363 1.38 -5.46 25.92
N ALA A 364 0.91 -5.99 24.79
CA ALA A 364 1.70 -6.10 23.57
C ALA A 364 2.31 -4.74 23.16
N PHE A 365 3.48 -4.76 22.51
CA PHE A 365 4.02 -3.57 21.84
C PHE A 365 4.89 -3.95 20.64
N PHE A 366 4.87 -3.11 19.61
CA PHE A 366 5.73 -3.22 18.43
C PHE A 366 6.84 -2.16 18.53
N ILE A 367 8.11 -2.55 18.46
CA ILE A 367 9.21 -1.58 18.34
C ILE A 367 9.40 -1.27 16.85
N PRO A 368 9.14 -0.04 16.37
CA PRO A 368 9.44 0.34 14.98
C PRO A 368 10.93 0.64 14.78
N SER A 369 11.40 0.59 13.53
CA SER A 369 12.77 0.93 13.17
C SER A 369 12.89 1.48 11.74
N GLY A 370 14.05 2.05 11.40
CA GLY A 370 14.28 2.72 10.12
C GLY A 370 13.84 4.19 10.13
N VAL A 371 14.36 4.95 9.16
CA VAL A 371 14.30 6.43 9.10
C VAL A 371 12.96 7.00 8.62
N GLY A 372 11.84 6.37 8.97
CA GLY A 372 10.48 6.87 8.67
C GLY A 372 10.11 7.00 7.19
N LEU A 373 10.88 6.39 6.29
CA LEU A 373 10.72 6.56 4.83
C LEU A 373 9.49 5.83 4.29
N GLU A 374 8.34 6.51 4.19
CA GLU A 374 7.13 6.01 3.51
C GLU A 374 7.40 5.37 2.14
N ALA A 375 8.42 5.87 1.42
CA ALA A 375 8.86 5.34 0.14
C ALA A 375 9.20 3.84 0.19
N ILE A 376 9.91 3.35 1.21
CA ILE A 376 10.32 1.94 1.26
C ILE A 376 9.15 1.03 1.65
N TYR A 377 8.27 1.50 2.53
CA TYR A 377 7.05 0.79 2.91
C TYR A 377 6.06 0.66 1.75
N SER A 378 6.09 1.54 0.75
CA SER A 378 5.30 1.38 -0.48
C SER A 378 5.64 0.10 -1.26
N LYS A 379 6.87 -0.45 -1.13
CA LYS A 379 7.23 -1.77 -1.68
C LYS A 379 6.70 -2.94 -0.89
N ALA A 380 6.45 -2.73 0.40
CA ALA A 380 5.92 -3.68 1.35
C ALA A 380 4.43 -3.42 1.61
N SER A 381 3.74 -2.69 0.73
CA SER A 381 2.29 -2.48 0.75
C SER A 381 1.70 -3.01 -0.54
N SER A 382 0.76 -3.94 -0.41
CA SER A 382 0.23 -4.74 -1.53
C SER A 382 -1.30 -4.70 -1.67
N VAL A 383 -1.97 -4.26 -0.60
CA VAL A 383 -3.42 -4.07 -0.48
C VAL A 383 -3.67 -2.90 0.49
N SER A 384 -4.84 -2.27 0.44
CA SER A 384 -5.19 -1.27 1.45
C SER A 384 -5.66 -1.97 2.74
N PRO A 385 -5.12 -1.62 3.92
CA PRO A 385 -5.62 -2.16 5.19
C PRO A 385 -7.06 -1.71 5.45
N LYS A 386 -7.82 -2.57 6.12
CA LYS A 386 -9.11 -2.24 6.73
C LYS A 386 -8.93 -1.85 8.20
N SER A 387 -9.94 -1.23 8.79
CA SER A 387 -9.94 -0.94 10.23
C SER A 387 -9.84 -2.24 11.03
N VAL A 388 -8.91 -2.26 12.00
CA VAL A 388 -8.73 -3.36 12.95
C VAL A 388 -9.97 -3.62 13.82
N GLY A 389 -10.89 -2.66 13.93
CA GLY A 389 -12.21 -2.87 14.55
C GLY A 389 -13.12 -3.87 13.81
N LEU A 390 -12.72 -4.32 12.61
CA LEU A 390 -13.39 -5.40 11.86
C LEU A 390 -12.65 -6.74 11.97
N ILE A 391 -11.56 -6.86 12.75
CA ILE A 391 -10.64 -8.00 12.65
C ILE A 391 -11.33 -9.37 12.86
N ASP A 392 -12.21 -9.49 13.86
CA ASP A 392 -12.98 -10.72 14.12
C ASP A 392 -13.91 -11.11 12.97
N GLN A 393 -14.35 -10.13 12.17
CA GLN A 393 -15.17 -10.33 10.98
C GLN A 393 -14.31 -10.76 9.78
N LEU A 394 -13.13 -10.15 9.63
CA LEU A 394 -12.20 -10.41 8.52
C LEU A 394 -11.53 -11.79 8.62
N THR A 395 -11.14 -12.21 9.84
CA THR A 395 -10.52 -13.52 10.11
C THR A 395 -11.53 -14.59 10.54
N LEU A 396 -12.83 -14.27 10.55
CA LEU A 396 -13.91 -15.16 11.03
C LEU A 396 -13.87 -16.57 10.41
N ASN A 397 -13.48 -16.63 9.14
CA ASN A 397 -13.45 -17.84 8.32
C ASN A 397 -12.04 -18.42 8.13
N ALA A 398 -11.03 -17.92 8.85
CA ALA A 398 -9.66 -18.40 8.70
C ALA A 398 -9.53 -19.89 9.04
N GLY A 399 -8.69 -20.59 8.28
CA GLY A 399 -8.63 -22.05 8.23
C GLY A 399 -9.56 -22.65 7.16
N VAL A 400 -9.72 -23.96 7.24
CA VAL A 400 -10.43 -24.78 6.23
C VAL A 400 -11.94 -24.62 6.34
N LEU A 401 -12.62 -24.57 5.18
CA LEU A 401 -14.05 -24.28 5.09
C LEU A 401 -14.89 -25.55 5.18
N GLY A 402 -15.67 -25.66 6.26
CA GLY A 402 -16.69 -26.71 6.45
C GLY A 402 -16.29 -27.83 7.41
N GLY A 403 -15.00 -27.98 7.72
CA GLY A 403 -14.49 -28.92 8.71
C GLY A 403 -14.81 -28.52 10.16
N SER A 404 -14.64 -29.47 11.08
CA SER A 404 -14.69 -29.18 12.52
C SER A 404 -13.48 -28.34 12.95
N ARG A 405 -13.67 -27.38 13.85
CA ARG A 405 -12.55 -26.61 14.41
C ARG A 405 -11.95 -27.37 15.59
N ASP A 406 -10.69 -27.77 15.47
CA ASP A 406 -9.90 -28.39 16.54
C ASP A 406 -9.50 -27.40 17.65
N ASN A 407 -10.48 -26.70 18.22
CA ASN A 407 -10.31 -25.86 19.41
C ASN A 407 -11.25 -26.38 20.50
N GLY A 408 -10.67 -27.07 21.49
CA GLY A 408 -11.36 -27.49 22.71
C GLY A 408 -11.69 -26.30 23.62
N GLY A 409 -12.68 -25.50 23.25
CA GLY A 409 -13.14 -24.33 24.00
C GLY A 409 -14.64 -24.13 23.83
N GLN A 410 -15.36 -24.00 24.94
CA GLN A 410 -16.83 -23.95 24.95
C GLN A 410 -17.37 -22.69 24.22
N SER A 411 -18.28 -22.90 23.27
CA SER A 411 -19.16 -21.85 22.75
C SER A 411 -20.62 -22.22 23.02
N GLY A 412 -21.23 -21.57 24.02
CA GLY A 412 -22.62 -21.83 24.44
C GLY A 412 -23.66 -21.20 23.52
N GLY A 413 -23.84 -21.75 22.32
CA GLY A 413 -24.86 -21.32 21.36
C GLY A 413 -26.23 -21.93 21.61
N ASN A 414 -27.05 -21.33 22.47
CA ASN A 414 -28.42 -21.80 22.70
C ASN A 414 -29.38 -21.36 21.56
N GLY A 415 -30.00 -22.32 20.87
CA GLY A 415 -30.86 -22.05 19.70
C GLY A 415 -31.50 -23.30 19.10
N GLY A 416 -32.39 -23.97 19.84
CA GLY A 416 -33.00 -25.23 19.42
C GLY A 416 -34.19 -25.09 18.46
N ALA A 417 -34.29 -26.00 17.49
CA ALA A 417 -35.47 -26.20 16.64
C ALA A 417 -35.64 -27.66 16.16
N ASN A 418 -36.04 -28.52 17.10
CA ASN A 418 -37.01 -29.61 16.92
C ASN A 418 -36.96 -30.48 15.63
N TYR A 419 -36.39 -31.68 15.74
CA TYR A 419 -36.89 -32.89 15.05
C TYR A 419 -36.97 -34.02 16.09
N GLY A 420 -38.01 -34.87 16.01
CA GLY A 420 -38.42 -35.68 17.17
C GLY A 420 -38.45 -37.19 16.97
N GLY A 421 -38.35 -37.90 18.09
CA GLY A 421 -39.17 -39.09 18.36
C GLY A 421 -38.69 -40.45 17.82
N GLY A 422 -37.74 -41.08 18.51
CA GLY A 422 -37.50 -42.54 18.42
C GLY A 422 -36.05 -42.95 18.69
N GLY A 423 -35.75 -43.98 19.48
CA GLY A 423 -36.66 -44.77 20.31
C GLY A 423 -36.08 -46.06 20.91
N GLY A 424 -35.28 -45.95 21.98
CA GLY A 424 -34.88 -47.09 22.83
C GLY A 424 -33.60 -47.85 22.40
N GLY A 425 -32.93 -48.48 23.37
CA GLY A 425 -31.73 -49.31 23.15
C GLY A 425 -30.54 -48.98 24.08
N GLY A 426 -30.67 -49.24 25.38
CA GLY A 426 -29.54 -49.19 26.32
C GLY A 426 -28.83 -50.54 26.44
N GLY A 427 -27.56 -50.54 26.85
CA GLY A 427 -26.80 -51.78 27.08
C GLY A 427 -25.37 -51.52 27.58
N ASP A 428 -25.19 -51.59 28.90
CA ASP A 428 -23.86 -51.56 29.54
C ASP A 428 -23.10 -52.88 29.30
N VAL A 429 -21.81 -52.79 28.94
CA VAL A 429 -20.84 -53.88 29.15
C VAL A 429 -19.53 -53.26 29.62
N ALA A 430 -18.90 -53.85 30.64
CA ALA A 430 -17.72 -53.32 31.31
C ALA A 430 -16.48 -54.22 31.15
N MET A 431 -15.31 -53.63 31.40
CA MET A 431 -14.07 -54.26 31.90
C MET A 431 -13.55 -55.54 31.23
N GLY A 432 -12.37 -55.44 30.60
CA GLY A 432 -11.48 -56.57 30.32
C GLY A 432 -10.05 -56.06 30.07
N GLY A 433 -9.04 -56.63 30.74
CA GLY A 433 -7.67 -56.12 30.68
C GLY A 433 -6.58 -57.18 30.83
N GLY A 434 -5.34 -56.78 30.53
CA GLY A 434 -4.13 -57.60 30.56
C GLY A 434 -3.28 -57.40 29.29
N GLY A 435 -1.95 -57.47 29.31
CA GLY A 435 -1.06 -57.57 30.48
C GLY A 435 0.33 -58.14 30.12
N SER A 436 1.40 -57.36 30.31
CA SER A 436 2.84 -57.71 30.08
C SER A 436 3.26 -58.10 28.64
N GLY A 437 4.51 -57.90 28.19
CA GLY A 437 5.65 -57.13 28.74
C GLY A 437 6.97 -57.92 28.80
N LEU A 438 8.09 -57.35 28.30
CA LEU A 438 9.52 -57.69 28.52
C LEU A 438 10.39 -56.64 27.77
N THR A 439 10.98 -55.64 28.43
CA THR A 439 12.41 -55.50 28.86
C THR A 439 13.47 -55.33 27.74
N GLY A 440 14.46 -54.43 27.86
CA GLY A 440 14.77 -53.50 28.98
C GLY A 440 16.16 -52.81 28.87
N TYR A 441 16.63 -52.24 30.00
CA TYR A 441 17.85 -51.41 30.22
C TYR A 441 17.80 -49.95 29.69
N LEU A 442 18.38 -48.90 30.31
CA LEU A 442 18.64 -48.45 31.71
C LEU A 442 19.20 -46.98 31.60
N ALA A 443 19.29 -46.04 32.56
CA ALA A 443 18.98 -45.90 34.00
C ALA A 443 18.73 -44.37 34.29
N MET A 444 17.93 -43.89 35.26
CA MET A 444 18.20 -43.68 36.72
C MET A 444 19.38 -42.72 37.05
N ALA A 445 19.32 -41.73 37.95
CA ALA A 445 18.22 -41.21 38.81
C ALA A 445 18.47 -39.79 39.41
N PHE A 446 17.49 -39.29 40.19
CA PHE A 446 17.24 -37.94 40.75
C PHE A 446 18.18 -37.37 41.85
N GLY A 447 17.99 -36.08 42.20
CA GLY A 447 18.40 -35.46 43.49
C GLY A 447 17.89 -34.02 43.71
N SER A 448 17.53 -33.63 44.95
CA SER A 448 16.97 -32.30 45.30
C SER A 448 17.24 -31.88 46.77
N GLY A 449 17.49 -30.59 47.06
CA GLY A 449 17.78 -30.09 48.43
C GLY A 449 17.88 -28.55 48.59
N VAL A 450 17.94 -28.05 49.84
CA VAL A 450 17.73 -26.63 50.27
C VAL A 450 18.76 -26.23 51.39
N PRO A 451 19.14 -24.94 51.59
CA PRO A 451 20.36 -24.48 52.34
C PRO A 451 20.07 -24.13 53.84
N PRO A 452 20.88 -23.39 54.68
CA PRO A 452 22.09 -22.52 54.54
C PRO A 452 23.22 -22.91 55.58
N PRO A 453 24.02 -22.07 56.35
CA PRO A 453 24.28 -20.60 56.40
C PRO A 453 25.72 -20.05 56.73
N THR A 454 25.88 -18.70 56.67
CA THR A 454 26.75 -17.76 57.45
C THR A 454 28.30 -17.87 57.57
N SER A 455 29.00 -16.74 57.27
CA SER A 455 29.90 -16.00 58.22
C SER A 455 30.42 -14.63 57.68
N GLN A 456 30.83 -13.72 58.58
CA GLN A 456 31.56 -12.43 58.39
C GLN A 456 32.87 -12.47 59.28
N PRO A 457 33.74 -11.43 59.52
CA PRO A 457 33.64 -9.96 59.26
C PRO A 457 34.93 -9.09 58.97
N ARG A 458 34.73 -7.96 58.24
CA ARG A 458 35.31 -6.59 58.51
C ARG A 458 36.87 -6.39 58.48
N PRO A 459 37.44 -5.22 58.87
CA PRO A 459 37.39 -3.91 58.17
C PRO A 459 38.75 -3.16 58.08
N LEU A 460 38.76 -1.92 57.55
CA LEU A 460 39.41 -0.65 58.03
C LEU A 460 39.35 0.41 56.89
N PHE A 461 38.88 1.65 57.09
CA PHE A 461 39.59 2.87 57.57
C PHE A 461 40.80 3.29 56.69
N ALA A 462 41.00 4.57 56.29
CA ALA A 462 40.20 5.80 56.49
C ALA A 462 40.69 7.00 55.64
N GLN A 463 39.82 8.03 55.47
CA GLN A 463 40.12 9.49 55.62
C GLN A 463 41.17 10.18 54.69
N LEU A 464 41.27 11.52 54.51
CA LEU A 464 40.62 12.72 55.11
C LEU A 464 40.77 13.97 54.18
N THR A 465 39.73 14.82 54.03
CA THR A 465 39.78 16.30 53.66
C THR A 465 40.48 16.77 52.35
N ALA A 466 40.37 18.01 51.84
CA ALA A 466 39.63 19.27 52.11
C ALA A 466 39.44 20.03 50.74
N LEU A 467 38.39 20.83 50.44
CA LEU A 467 38.02 22.20 50.90
C LEU A 467 39.09 23.28 50.56
N PHE A 468 38.81 24.54 50.16
CA PHE A 468 37.59 25.41 50.18
C PHE A 468 37.62 26.46 49.02
N PHE A 469 36.47 26.74 48.36
CA PHE A 469 35.85 28.04 47.90
C PHE A 469 36.73 29.25 47.38
N PHE A 470 36.29 30.44 46.92
CA PHE A 470 35.05 31.26 46.96
C PHE A 470 34.89 32.15 45.67
N PHE A 471 33.64 32.43 45.23
CA PHE A 471 32.96 33.73 44.86
C PHE A 471 33.77 34.92 44.23
N HIS A 472 33.26 35.95 43.52
CA HIS A 472 31.90 36.51 43.29
C HIS A 472 31.85 37.52 42.10
N LEU A 473 30.66 37.75 41.52
CA LEU A 473 30.05 39.00 40.94
C LEU A 473 30.72 39.93 39.88
N ASP A 474 29.85 40.39 38.96
CA ASP A 474 29.88 41.60 38.07
C ASP A 474 29.80 42.92 38.91
N PRO A 475 30.01 44.19 38.42
CA PRO A 475 29.28 44.75 37.25
C PRO A 475 29.88 46.02 36.50
N PHE A 476 29.08 46.60 35.58
CA PHE A 476 29.13 47.99 34.98
C PHE A 476 30.28 48.35 33.98
N PHE A 477 30.18 49.35 33.04
CA PHE A 477 29.09 49.88 32.17
C PHE A 477 29.61 51.04 31.26
N LEU A 478 29.44 51.01 29.92
CA LEU A 478 29.42 52.22 29.03
C LEU A 478 29.02 51.88 27.57
N SER A 479 28.51 52.78 26.71
CA SER A 479 27.25 53.55 26.73
C SER A 479 27.00 54.22 25.35
N LEU A 480 25.78 54.09 24.78
CA LEU A 480 25.22 54.90 23.65
C LEU A 480 25.92 54.81 22.26
N TYR A 481 25.38 55.27 21.12
CA TYR A 481 24.17 56.09 20.83
C TYR A 481 23.41 55.62 19.55
N LEU A 482 22.26 56.23 19.21
CA LEU A 482 21.29 55.83 18.16
C LEU A 482 21.19 56.75 16.92
N ARG A 483 20.68 56.16 15.82
CA ARG A 483 19.93 56.74 14.67
C ARG A 483 19.84 58.27 14.48
N ARG A 484 20.12 58.71 13.24
CA ARG A 484 19.32 59.66 12.42
C ARG A 484 19.77 59.53 10.95
N GLN A 485 19.06 59.98 9.92
CA GLN A 485 17.66 59.95 9.47
C GLN A 485 17.66 60.60 8.06
N ARG A 486 16.53 60.58 7.36
CA ARG A 486 16.39 61.04 5.96
C ARG A 486 16.59 62.56 5.77
N GLY A 487 17.25 62.92 4.68
CA GLY A 487 17.15 64.18 3.92
C GLY A 487 17.49 63.86 2.47
N GLY A 488 16.80 64.44 1.47
CA GLY A 488 16.91 64.02 0.06
C GLY A 488 17.14 65.17 -0.92
N VAL A 489 16.65 64.98 -2.16
CA VAL A 489 16.60 65.93 -3.30
C VAL A 489 17.78 65.84 -4.31
N ARG A 490 17.48 65.25 -5.49
CA ARG A 490 18.11 65.45 -6.83
C ARG A 490 19.58 65.00 -6.99
N GLU A 491 20.12 64.71 -8.18
CA GLU A 491 19.56 64.56 -9.54
C GLU A 491 20.40 63.53 -10.36
N ARG A 492 20.12 63.39 -11.68
CA ARG A 492 21.03 63.17 -12.84
C ARG A 492 22.50 62.76 -12.60
N GLU A 493 23.18 61.97 -13.46
CA GLU A 493 22.88 61.35 -14.76
C GLU A 493 24.07 60.45 -15.18
N ARG A 494 23.82 59.41 -16.01
CA ARG A 494 24.83 58.66 -16.82
C ARG A 494 25.91 57.89 -15.99
N GLY A 495 26.55 56.82 -16.48
CA GLY A 495 26.50 56.14 -17.78
C GLY A 495 27.94 55.76 -18.21
N VAL A 496 28.09 54.89 -19.24
CA VAL A 496 29.39 54.48 -19.86
C VAL A 496 30.21 53.56 -18.91
N GLU A 497 30.43 52.26 -19.18
CA GLU A 497 31.31 51.64 -20.21
C GLU A 497 32.83 51.87 -19.96
N VAL A 498 33.79 50.99 -20.31
CA VAL A 498 33.74 49.71 -21.04
C VAL A 498 34.86 48.73 -20.62
N ALA A 499 34.65 47.45 -20.96
CA ALA A 499 35.53 46.27 -21.08
C ALA A 499 37.03 46.25 -20.66
N ALA A 500 37.38 45.11 -20.03
CA ALA A 500 38.51 44.22 -20.34
C ALA A 500 40.00 44.66 -20.24
N MET A 501 40.74 43.91 -19.43
CA MET A 501 42.08 43.43 -19.77
C MET A 501 42.28 41.98 -19.32
N ALA A 502 43.29 41.29 -19.85
CA ALA A 502 43.48 39.85 -19.65
C ALA A 502 44.97 39.43 -19.60
N LYS A 503 45.18 38.27 -18.97
CA LYS A 503 46.36 37.36 -19.01
C LYS A 503 47.62 37.71 -18.19
N CYS A 504 48.14 36.62 -17.62
CA CYS A 504 49.55 36.30 -17.32
C CYS A 504 50.33 37.12 -16.29
N PHE A 505 50.68 36.46 -15.17
CA PHE A 505 52.07 36.37 -14.73
C PHE A 505 52.37 35.01 -14.06
N ASN A 506 53.59 34.52 -14.22
CA ASN A 506 54.18 33.35 -13.54
C ASN A 506 55.54 33.81 -12.98
N GLY A 507 55.90 33.47 -11.74
CA GLY A 507 57.24 33.78 -11.21
C GLY A 507 57.41 33.64 -9.68
N LEU A 508 58.31 32.74 -9.28
CA LEU A 508 58.97 32.66 -7.96
C LEU A 508 60.39 33.33 -8.07
N PRO A 509 61.37 33.28 -7.12
CA PRO A 509 61.44 32.65 -5.76
C PRO A 509 62.20 33.40 -4.61
N LEU A 510 62.18 32.80 -3.40
CA LEU A 510 63.32 32.55 -2.44
C LEU A 510 63.85 33.53 -1.35
N PHE A 511 64.60 32.89 -0.41
CA PHE A 511 65.40 33.32 0.78
C PHE A 511 64.64 33.62 2.10
N ALA A 512 65.05 33.15 3.31
CA ALA A 512 66.16 32.28 3.81
C ALA A 512 65.76 31.63 5.20
N LEU A 513 66.53 31.04 6.15
CA LEU A 513 67.97 30.73 6.41
C LEU A 513 68.09 29.71 7.62
N GLY A 514 69.16 28.88 7.74
CA GLY A 514 69.57 28.13 8.97
C GLY A 514 68.92 26.73 9.19
N LEU A 515 69.55 25.54 9.30
CA LEU A 515 70.78 25.00 9.96
C LEU A 515 70.64 24.86 11.51
N ILE A 516 70.87 23.74 12.23
CA ILE A 516 71.88 22.64 12.16
C ILE A 516 71.39 21.25 12.70
N VAL A 517 71.99 20.15 12.20
CA VAL A 517 72.25 18.74 12.70
C VAL A 517 71.77 18.38 14.13
N LEU A 518 71.25 17.20 14.53
CA LEU A 518 71.45 15.74 14.20
C LEU A 518 70.22 15.06 13.50
N LEU A 519 70.11 13.78 13.08
CA LEU A 519 70.70 12.43 13.36
C LEU A 519 70.18 11.69 14.64
N ALA A 520 70.00 10.36 14.72
CA ALA A 520 70.06 9.20 13.78
C ALA A 520 68.85 8.25 14.07
N GLY A 521 68.42 7.27 13.26
CA GLY A 521 69.07 6.48 12.20
C GLY A 521 69.66 5.17 12.77
N GLY A 522 69.45 3.97 12.21
CA GLY A 522 68.74 3.53 11.00
C GLY A 522 69.05 2.04 10.70
N LEU A 523 68.71 1.53 9.50
CA LEU A 523 68.83 0.11 9.07
C LEU A 523 67.79 -0.81 9.78
N GLY A 524 67.26 -1.91 9.24
CA GLY A 524 67.49 -2.70 8.01
C GLY A 524 67.40 -4.20 8.37
N SER A 525 66.97 -5.17 7.55
CA SER A 525 66.49 -5.17 6.15
C SER A 525 65.81 -6.53 5.81
N THR A 526 65.24 -6.65 4.60
CA THR A 526 64.98 -7.90 3.81
C THR A 526 64.06 -9.05 4.30
N SER A 527 63.42 -9.71 3.32
CA SER A 527 62.73 -11.04 3.32
C SER A 527 61.57 -11.25 4.32
N ALA A 528 60.34 -11.64 3.97
CA ALA A 528 59.76 -12.48 2.89
C ALA A 528 59.89 -14.00 3.08
N SER A 529 58.87 -14.63 3.68
CA SER A 529 58.33 -15.94 3.25
C SER A 529 56.87 -16.14 3.72
N GLU A 530 56.25 -17.22 3.24
CA GLU A 530 54.82 -17.51 3.12
C GLU A 530 53.98 -17.80 4.39
N LYS A 531 52.65 -17.89 4.15
CA LYS A 531 51.63 -18.80 4.74
C LYS A 531 50.90 -18.44 6.05
N ILE A 532 49.67 -17.94 5.85
CA ILE A 532 48.37 -18.50 6.30
C ILE A 532 48.29 -19.06 7.74
N SER A 533 47.52 -18.39 8.61
CA SER A 533 46.24 -18.95 9.11
C SER A 533 45.36 -17.93 9.89
N THR A 534 44.06 -18.04 9.67
CA THR A 534 42.87 -17.50 10.36
C THR A 534 42.89 -17.22 11.89
N ALA A 535 41.92 -16.37 12.29
CA ALA A 535 41.23 -16.34 13.61
C ALA A 535 41.98 -15.69 14.81
N ARG A 536 41.30 -15.05 15.80
CA ARG A 536 39.86 -14.75 16.00
C ARG A 536 39.65 -13.52 16.92
N THR A 537 38.43 -12.98 16.91
CA THR A 537 37.58 -12.45 18.02
C THR A 537 38.31 -12.12 19.34
N ILE A 538 38.39 -10.86 19.81
CA ILE A 538 37.32 -10.01 20.38
C ILE A 538 36.71 -10.58 21.67
N ASN A 539 36.63 -9.74 22.71
CA ASN A 539 35.61 -9.59 23.78
C ASN A 539 36.26 -8.68 24.84
N GLY A 540 35.58 -7.78 25.55
CA GLY A 540 34.21 -7.82 26.07
C GLY A 540 34.30 -7.88 27.60
N THR A 541 33.52 -7.18 28.42
CA THR A 541 32.35 -6.32 28.12
C THR A 541 32.08 -5.37 29.30
N ALA A 542 30.97 -4.61 29.25
CA ALA A 542 30.34 -3.89 30.37
C ALA A 542 29.98 -4.84 31.57
N SER A 543 29.40 -4.44 32.71
CA SER A 543 28.39 -3.38 32.91
C SER A 543 28.07 -3.12 34.41
N SER A 544 27.09 -2.23 34.65
CA SER A 544 26.12 -2.24 35.78
C SER A 544 26.54 -1.67 37.16
N SER A 545 25.65 -1.21 38.05
CA SER A 545 24.29 -0.63 37.94
C SER A 545 23.70 -0.21 39.32
N LEU A 546 22.59 0.58 39.34
CA LEU A 546 21.47 0.59 40.33
C LEU A 546 21.77 0.86 41.84
N THR A 547 20.89 1.35 42.73
CA THR A 547 19.54 2.00 42.71
C THR A 547 19.62 3.26 43.67
N LYS A 548 18.76 3.72 44.61
CA LYS A 548 17.41 3.37 45.14
C LYS A 548 16.84 4.51 46.03
N ALA A 549 15.61 5.01 45.79
CA ALA A 549 14.81 5.78 46.77
C ALA A 549 13.33 5.93 46.36
N VAL A 550 12.39 5.75 47.31
CA VAL A 550 10.95 6.07 47.20
C VAL A 550 10.43 6.48 48.59
N ALA A 551 9.40 7.33 48.63
CA ALA A 551 8.55 7.72 49.77
C ALA A 551 9.16 8.62 50.87
N ALA A 552 8.88 9.93 50.79
CA ALA A 552 8.12 10.66 51.82
C ALA A 552 7.79 12.11 51.40
N ILE A 553 6.50 12.46 51.36
CA ILE A 553 5.87 13.69 51.93
C ILE A 553 4.36 13.63 51.62
N ARG A 554 3.53 14.12 52.56
CA ARG A 554 2.07 14.22 52.45
C ARG A 554 1.65 15.70 52.54
N GLY A 555 0.55 16.05 51.87
CA GLY A 555 -0.31 17.19 52.25
C GLY A 555 -0.35 18.33 51.25
N GLY A 556 -1.53 18.57 50.67
CA GLY A 556 -1.81 19.69 49.78
C GLY A 556 -3.05 19.42 48.91
N SER A 557 -4.19 20.02 49.25
CA SER A 557 -5.41 19.97 48.44
C SER A 557 -5.36 21.02 47.30
N PRO A 558 -6.08 20.82 46.18
CA PRO A 558 -5.84 21.59 44.96
C PRO A 558 -6.45 22.99 44.99
N SER A 559 -5.80 23.91 44.27
CA SER A 559 -6.38 25.18 43.82
C SER A 559 -6.37 25.26 42.28
N SER A 560 -7.31 26.02 41.72
CA SER A 560 -7.60 26.05 40.29
C SER A 560 -6.57 26.85 39.47
N ALA A 561 -6.05 26.23 38.41
CA ALA A 561 -5.43 26.94 37.28
C ALA A 561 -5.85 26.25 35.98
N SER A 562 -6.57 26.96 35.11
CA SER A 562 -6.92 26.51 33.77
C SER A 562 -5.71 26.61 32.84
N PHE A 563 -5.45 25.59 32.04
CA PHE A 563 -4.49 25.64 30.94
C PHE A 563 -5.20 25.22 29.65
N GLU A 564 -5.24 26.12 28.67
CA GLU A 564 -5.89 25.87 27.39
C GLU A 564 -5.00 24.97 26.52
N LEU A 565 -5.58 23.90 25.98
CA LEU A 565 -4.92 23.09 24.95
C LEU A 565 -5.08 23.78 23.59
N GLN A 566 -3.95 24.15 22.97
CA GLN A 566 -3.94 24.64 21.60
C GLN A 566 -4.31 23.51 20.61
N PRO A 567 -5.08 23.80 19.54
CA PRO A 567 -5.53 22.78 18.61
C PRO A 567 -4.39 22.25 17.73
N VAL A 568 -4.37 20.93 17.53
CA VAL A 568 -3.45 20.27 16.59
C VAL A 568 -3.91 20.53 15.15
N ILE A 569 -3.17 21.37 14.44
CA ILE A 569 -3.45 21.71 13.04
C ILE A 569 -3.15 20.49 12.16
N GLY A 570 -4.20 19.80 11.69
CA GLY A 570 -4.10 18.61 10.85
C GLY A 570 -5.22 17.58 11.03
N ALA A 571 -6.07 17.72 12.05
CA ALA A 571 -7.29 16.92 12.16
C ALA A 571 -8.25 17.22 10.99
N VAL A 572 -8.88 16.18 10.44
CA VAL A 572 -9.97 16.27 9.46
C VAL A 572 -11.29 16.20 10.22
N ASP A 573 -12.23 17.09 9.89
CA ASP A 573 -13.46 17.30 10.69
C ASP A 573 -14.44 16.09 10.71
N ASP A 574 -14.31 15.13 9.79
CA ASP A 574 -15.18 13.95 9.68
C ASP A 574 -14.42 12.68 9.20
N PRO A 575 -14.12 11.73 10.11
CA PRO A 575 -13.53 10.43 9.75
C PRO A 575 -14.48 9.45 9.03
N GLU A 576 -15.81 9.58 9.18
CA GLU A 576 -16.77 8.69 8.51
C GLU A 576 -16.84 8.98 7.01
N MET A 577 -16.67 10.24 6.59
CA MET A 577 -16.57 10.62 5.18
C MET A 577 -15.45 9.86 4.46
N ILE A 578 -14.28 9.74 5.07
CA ILE A 578 -13.14 8.96 4.56
C ILE A 578 -13.51 7.47 4.44
N ALA A 579 -14.16 6.89 5.45
CA ALA A 579 -14.59 5.49 5.41
C ALA A 579 -15.62 5.23 4.28
N VAL A 580 -16.51 6.18 4.02
CA VAL A 580 -17.48 6.13 2.91
C VAL A 580 -16.79 6.27 1.56
N GLU A 581 -15.79 7.14 1.40
CA GLU A 581 -14.97 7.22 0.18
C GLU A 581 -14.18 5.92 -0.07
N VAL A 582 -13.57 5.33 0.96
CA VAL A 582 -12.88 4.03 0.86
C VAL A 582 -13.84 2.91 0.45
N GLN A 583 -15.05 2.85 1.02
CA GLN A 583 -16.05 1.85 0.60
C GLN A 583 -16.54 2.08 -0.84
N LYS A 584 -16.66 3.35 -1.27
CA LYS A 584 -16.99 3.71 -2.66
C LYS A 584 -15.90 3.35 -3.66
N ALA A 585 -14.63 3.38 -3.25
CA ALA A 585 -13.46 2.94 -4.04
C ALA A 585 -13.33 1.40 -4.07
N ILE A 586 -13.68 0.71 -2.98
CA ILE A 586 -13.81 -0.76 -2.97
C ILE A 586 -14.89 -1.20 -3.97
N ASN A 587 -16.09 -0.61 -3.89
CA ASN A 587 -17.19 -0.91 -4.80
C ASN A 587 -16.84 -0.57 -6.27
N ALA A 588 -16.07 0.51 -6.50
CA ALA A 588 -15.49 0.83 -7.82
C ALA A 588 -14.67 -0.37 -8.34
N THR A 589 -13.74 -0.84 -7.52
CA THR A 589 -12.75 -1.86 -7.90
C THR A 589 -13.39 -3.22 -8.15
N THR A 590 -14.46 -3.57 -7.42
CA THR A 590 -15.23 -4.78 -7.69
C THR A 590 -15.97 -4.71 -9.03
N ALA A 591 -16.52 -3.55 -9.41
CA ALA A 591 -17.16 -3.37 -10.71
C ALA A 591 -16.18 -3.53 -11.89
N ARG A 592 -14.93 -3.05 -11.73
CA ARG A 592 -13.85 -3.18 -12.73
C ARG A 592 -13.54 -4.63 -13.10
N ARG A 593 -13.66 -5.58 -12.16
CA ARG A 593 -13.30 -6.99 -12.36
C ARG A 593 -14.25 -7.77 -13.28
N ASN A 594 -15.50 -7.34 -13.44
CA ASN A 594 -16.48 -7.98 -14.34
C ASN A 594 -16.30 -7.64 -15.83
N LEU A 595 -15.30 -6.84 -16.20
CA LEU A 595 -15.21 -6.22 -17.53
C LEU A 595 -14.45 -7.03 -18.59
N GLY A 596 -14.06 -8.29 -18.29
CA GLY A 596 -13.43 -9.21 -19.25
C GLY A 596 -14.27 -9.53 -20.50
N PHE A 597 -15.55 -9.15 -20.51
CA PHE A 597 -16.46 -9.27 -21.66
C PHE A 597 -16.38 -8.08 -22.65
N LEU A 598 -15.65 -7.01 -22.33
CA LEU A 598 -15.62 -5.75 -23.10
C LEU A 598 -14.21 -5.14 -23.24
N SER A 599 -13.17 -5.95 -23.41
CA SER A 599 -11.83 -5.42 -23.71
C SER A 599 -11.72 -4.98 -25.18
N CYS A 600 -11.44 -3.70 -25.42
CA CYS A 600 -11.12 -3.18 -26.77
C CYS A 600 -9.82 -3.80 -27.32
N SER A 601 -8.99 -4.34 -26.42
CA SER A 601 -7.68 -4.93 -26.74
C SER A 601 -6.71 -3.95 -27.44
N THR A 602 -6.87 -2.65 -27.20
CA THR A 602 -5.93 -1.62 -27.69
C THR A 602 -4.57 -1.73 -27.03
N GLY A 603 -4.53 -2.21 -25.77
CA GLY A 603 -3.36 -2.22 -24.91
C GLY A 603 -3.29 -1.02 -23.97
N ASN A 604 -4.17 -0.03 -24.12
CA ASN A 604 -4.37 1.08 -23.18
C ASN A 604 -5.42 0.67 -22.12
N PRO A 605 -5.01 0.43 -20.86
CA PRO A 605 -5.92 -0.07 -19.83
C PRO A 605 -6.99 0.94 -19.37
N ILE A 606 -6.89 2.23 -19.73
CA ILE A 606 -7.93 3.22 -19.47
C ILE A 606 -9.05 3.05 -20.48
N ASP A 607 -8.72 3.13 -21.78
CA ASP A 607 -9.66 2.95 -22.89
C ASP A 607 -10.31 1.56 -22.83
N ASP A 608 -9.49 0.50 -22.73
CA ASP A 608 -9.92 -0.91 -22.68
C ASP A 608 -10.93 -1.19 -21.54
N CYS A 609 -11.04 -0.30 -20.54
CA CYS A 609 -11.96 -0.40 -19.41
C CYS A 609 -13.36 0.18 -19.67
N TRP A 610 -13.55 1.18 -20.56
CA TRP A 610 -14.87 1.81 -20.79
C TRP A 610 -15.26 2.03 -22.26
N ARG A 611 -14.28 2.30 -23.13
CA ARG A 611 -14.47 2.84 -24.48
C ARG A 611 -15.25 1.90 -25.43
N CYS A 612 -15.10 0.62 -25.14
CA CYS A 612 -15.57 -0.56 -25.87
C CYS A 612 -17.07 -0.82 -25.71
N ASP A 613 -17.72 -0.11 -24.78
CA ASP A 613 -19.13 -0.21 -24.49
C ASP A 613 -19.93 0.66 -25.49
N PRO A 614 -20.69 0.10 -26.45
CA PRO A 614 -21.52 0.92 -27.34
C PRO A 614 -22.62 1.69 -26.60
N ASN A 615 -22.90 1.30 -25.35
CA ASN A 615 -23.80 1.95 -24.42
C ASN A 615 -23.07 2.85 -23.42
N TRP A 616 -21.81 3.25 -23.68
CA TRP A 616 -21.07 4.27 -22.91
C TRP A 616 -21.90 5.52 -22.61
N HIS A 617 -22.82 5.87 -23.51
CA HIS A 617 -23.68 7.06 -23.42
C HIS A 617 -24.81 6.90 -22.39
N LEU A 618 -25.17 5.67 -22.02
CA LEU A 618 -26.02 5.32 -20.88
C LEU A 618 -25.14 5.09 -19.63
N ASN A 619 -24.02 4.37 -19.81
CA ASN A 619 -23.10 3.93 -18.76
C ASN A 619 -22.01 4.95 -18.42
N ARG A 620 -22.19 6.25 -18.73
CA ARG A 620 -21.14 7.30 -18.72
C ARG A 620 -20.23 7.26 -17.48
N LYS A 621 -20.85 7.06 -16.33
CA LYS A 621 -20.23 7.03 -14.99
C LYS A 621 -19.16 5.95 -14.81
N ARG A 622 -19.23 4.85 -15.57
CA ARG A 622 -18.21 3.77 -15.62
C ARG A 622 -16.81 4.29 -15.90
N LEU A 623 -16.67 5.44 -16.57
CA LEU A 623 -15.39 6.12 -16.75
C LEU A 623 -14.64 6.35 -15.43
N ALA A 624 -15.34 6.76 -14.35
CA ALA A 624 -14.72 6.97 -13.03
C ALA A 624 -14.15 5.68 -12.42
N ASP A 625 -14.60 4.52 -12.91
CA ASP A 625 -14.05 3.22 -12.56
C ASP A 625 -12.90 2.80 -13.51
N CYS A 626 -12.34 3.70 -14.33
CA CYS A 626 -11.22 3.39 -15.24
C CYS A 626 -9.94 4.19 -14.97
N GLY A 627 -9.92 5.09 -13.98
CA GLY A 627 -8.72 5.83 -13.58
C GLY A 627 -7.62 4.90 -13.04
N ILE A 628 -6.37 5.21 -13.39
CA ILE A 628 -5.15 4.47 -13.01
C ILE A 628 -4.10 5.40 -12.37
N GLY A 629 -2.93 4.86 -12.00
CA GLY A 629 -1.82 5.66 -11.46
C GLY A 629 -2.09 6.16 -10.05
N PHE A 630 -1.58 7.35 -9.73
CA PHE A 630 -1.84 8.01 -8.44
C PHE A 630 -3.26 8.61 -8.35
N GLY A 631 -3.83 9.07 -9.46
CA GLY A 631 -5.21 9.58 -9.56
C GLY A 631 -6.31 8.52 -9.66
N ARG A 632 -5.98 7.21 -9.55
CA ARG A 632 -6.93 6.09 -9.74
C ARG A 632 -8.20 6.10 -8.89
N ASN A 633 -8.15 6.83 -7.78
CA ASN A 633 -9.24 6.99 -6.80
C ASN A 633 -10.12 8.23 -7.07
N ALA A 634 -9.82 9.05 -8.09
CA ALA A 634 -10.61 10.22 -8.46
C ALA A 634 -12.00 9.81 -8.97
N ILE A 635 -12.98 9.67 -8.07
CA ILE A 635 -14.34 9.22 -8.46
C ILE A 635 -15.18 10.33 -9.12
N GLY A 636 -14.72 11.58 -9.09
CA GLY A 636 -15.43 12.71 -9.68
C GLY A 636 -16.87 12.83 -9.16
N GLY A 637 -17.79 13.08 -10.08
CA GLY A 637 -19.23 13.13 -9.82
C GLY A 637 -19.96 11.79 -9.98
N ARG A 638 -19.28 10.63 -9.95
CA ARG A 638 -19.86 9.30 -10.27
C ARG A 638 -21.15 9.01 -9.51
N ASP A 639 -21.19 9.31 -8.21
CA ASP A 639 -22.34 9.01 -7.36
C ASP A 639 -23.45 10.08 -7.46
N GLY A 640 -23.20 11.17 -8.19
CA GLY A 640 -24.07 12.32 -8.35
C GLY A 640 -25.19 12.16 -9.38
N ARG A 641 -26.12 13.11 -9.42
CA ARG A 641 -27.07 13.22 -10.54
C ARG A 641 -26.35 13.73 -11.80
N ILE A 642 -26.88 13.39 -12.98
CA ILE A 642 -26.41 14.02 -14.22
C ILE A 642 -26.92 15.46 -14.27
N TYR A 643 -26.02 16.40 -14.55
CA TYR A 643 -26.35 17.80 -14.83
C TYR A 643 -26.11 18.07 -16.31
N VAL A 644 -27.08 18.69 -17.00
CA VAL A 644 -26.96 19.00 -18.43
C VAL A 644 -26.75 20.50 -18.62
N VAL A 645 -25.53 20.89 -19.00
CA VAL A 645 -25.23 22.25 -19.46
C VAL A 645 -25.97 22.48 -20.77
N SER A 646 -26.71 23.58 -20.85
CA SER A 646 -27.56 23.97 -21.99
C SER A 646 -27.35 25.42 -22.43
N ASP A 647 -26.83 26.25 -21.52
CA ASP A 647 -26.43 27.64 -21.70
C ASP A 647 -24.89 27.73 -21.58
N PRO A 648 -24.15 28.14 -22.63
CA PRO A 648 -22.70 28.25 -22.61
C PRO A 648 -22.19 29.57 -22.03
N SER A 649 -23.07 30.51 -21.66
CA SER A 649 -22.66 31.85 -21.21
C SER A 649 -22.23 31.88 -19.74
N ASP A 650 -21.36 32.83 -19.41
CA ASP A 650 -20.73 32.99 -18.10
C ASP A 650 -20.77 34.45 -17.61
N GLU A 651 -21.80 35.21 -18.01
CA GLU A 651 -21.88 36.67 -17.81
C GLU A 651 -21.82 37.14 -16.34
N ASP A 652 -22.03 36.23 -15.37
CA ASP A 652 -21.99 36.53 -13.94
C ASP A 652 -21.26 35.42 -13.17
N ALA A 653 -20.06 35.75 -12.66
CA ALA A 653 -19.23 34.86 -11.87
C ALA A 653 -19.69 34.72 -10.39
N VAL A 654 -20.61 35.58 -9.93
CA VAL A 654 -21.14 35.63 -8.56
C VAL A 654 -22.55 35.04 -8.47
N THR A 655 -23.36 35.13 -9.51
CA THR A 655 -24.74 34.62 -9.57
C THR A 655 -25.01 33.83 -10.86
N PRO A 656 -24.24 32.74 -11.11
CA PRO A 656 -24.37 31.95 -12.33
C PRO A 656 -25.73 31.28 -12.45
N ARG A 657 -26.34 31.34 -13.63
CA ARG A 657 -27.70 30.82 -13.87
C ARG A 657 -27.74 29.28 -13.94
N PRO A 658 -28.78 28.61 -13.42
CA PRO A 658 -29.03 27.21 -13.70
C PRO A 658 -29.04 26.92 -15.21
N GLY A 659 -28.42 25.81 -15.62
CA GLY A 659 -28.17 25.46 -17.02
C GLY A 659 -26.79 25.86 -17.55
N THR A 660 -26.04 26.71 -16.84
CA THR A 660 -24.62 27.04 -17.14
C THR A 660 -23.63 26.04 -16.55
N LEU A 661 -22.40 26.04 -17.06
CA LEU A 661 -21.27 25.26 -16.51
C LEU A 661 -20.82 25.78 -15.14
N ARG A 662 -20.71 27.09 -14.94
CA ARG A 662 -20.33 27.66 -13.63
C ARG A 662 -21.33 27.29 -12.54
N HIS A 663 -22.64 27.37 -12.82
CA HIS A 663 -23.64 26.90 -11.86
C HIS A 663 -23.46 25.41 -11.55
N ALA A 664 -23.03 24.58 -12.51
CA ALA A 664 -22.84 23.14 -12.29
C ALA A 664 -21.66 22.83 -11.35
N VAL A 665 -20.46 23.38 -11.61
CA VAL A 665 -19.24 22.97 -10.89
C VAL A 665 -19.20 23.41 -9.43
N ILE A 666 -19.92 24.48 -9.06
CA ILE A 666 -19.92 25.02 -7.69
C ILE A 666 -20.81 24.22 -6.73
N GLN A 667 -21.78 23.42 -7.22
CA GLN A 667 -22.81 22.82 -6.37
C GLN A 667 -22.20 21.93 -5.27
N THR A 668 -22.87 21.84 -4.12
CA THR A 668 -22.37 21.04 -2.99
C THR A 668 -22.54 19.55 -3.23
N GLU A 669 -23.60 19.10 -3.91
CA GLU A 669 -23.75 17.68 -4.23
C GLU A 669 -22.76 17.22 -5.32
N PRO A 670 -22.40 15.92 -5.35
CA PRO A 670 -21.70 15.35 -6.49
C PRO A 670 -22.49 15.51 -7.79
N LEU A 671 -21.83 15.86 -8.89
CA LEU A 671 -22.48 16.03 -10.21
C LEU A 671 -21.65 15.48 -11.37
N TRP A 672 -22.32 14.69 -12.23
CA TRP A 672 -21.79 14.28 -13.53
C TRP A 672 -22.28 15.25 -14.60
N ILE A 673 -21.42 16.19 -14.99
CA ILE A 673 -21.75 17.33 -15.84
C ILE A 673 -21.52 16.94 -17.31
N VAL A 674 -22.59 17.00 -18.11
CA VAL A 674 -22.56 16.76 -19.56
C VAL A 674 -23.15 17.94 -20.31
N PHE A 675 -22.95 17.99 -21.63
CA PHE A 675 -23.37 19.11 -22.47
C PHE A 675 -24.49 18.70 -23.44
N LYS A 676 -25.48 19.58 -23.63
CA LYS A 676 -26.70 19.31 -24.43
C LYS A 676 -26.45 19.17 -25.94
N ARG A 677 -25.40 19.83 -26.42
CA ARG A 677 -25.03 20.10 -27.82
C ARG A 677 -23.58 20.61 -27.82
N ASP A 678 -23.02 20.83 -28.99
CA ASP A 678 -21.72 21.47 -29.14
C ASP A 678 -21.72 22.89 -28.56
N MET A 679 -20.61 23.28 -27.92
CA MET A 679 -20.46 24.56 -27.21
C MET A 679 -19.03 25.10 -27.26
N VAL A 680 -18.91 26.42 -27.39
CA VAL A 680 -17.74 27.19 -26.98
C VAL A 680 -18.15 27.99 -25.75
N ILE A 681 -17.40 27.85 -24.66
CA ILE A 681 -17.65 28.47 -23.36
C ILE A 681 -16.51 29.43 -23.07
N THR A 682 -16.81 30.73 -23.10
CA THR A 682 -15.85 31.79 -22.76
C THR A 682 -16.13 32.29 -21.35
N LEU A 683 -15.34 31.79 -20.40
CA LEU A 683 -15.46 32.14 -18.99
C LEU A 683 -14.94 33.56 -18.75
N LYS A 684 -15.69 34.38 -18.00
CA LYS A 684 -15.31 35.77 -17.69
C LYS A 684 -14.23 35.83 -16.59
N GLN A 685 -14.16 34.79 -15.77
CA GLN A 685 -13.25 34.60 -14.64
C GLN A 685 -12.98 33.11 -14.46
N GLU A 686 -11.94 32.75 -13.71
CA GLU A 686 -11.60 31.34 -13.45
C GLU A 686 -12.81 30.50 -12.98
N LEU A 687 -12.93 29.29 -13.52
CA LEU A 687 -13.99 28.34 -13.18
C LEU A 687 -13.57 27.55 -11.94
N ILE A 688 -13.74 28.17 -10.77
CA ILE A 688 -13.49 27.51 -9.47
C ILE A 688 -14.48 26.37 -9.29
N MET A 689 -13.97 25.15 -9.23
CA MET A 689 -14.74 23.92 -9.03
C MET A 689 -14.88 23.59 -7.54
N ASN A 690 -16.00 22.98 -7.16
CA ASN A 690 -16.19 22.31 -5.88
C ASN A 690 -15.82 20.81 -6.00
N SER A 691 -15.66 20.10 -4.88
CA SER A 691 -15.33 18.67 -4.84
C SER A 691 -16.40 17.77 -5.49
N PHE A 692 -16.03 16.54 -5.85
CA PHE A 692 -16.93 15.51 -6.41
C PHE A 692 -17.62 15.93 -7.73
N LYS A 693 -16.84 16.39 -8.70
CA LYS A 693 -17.35 16.83 -10.01
C LYS A 693 -16.69 16.06 -11.14
N THR A 694 -17.49 15.66 -12.12
CA THR A 694 -16.99 15.23 -13.42
C THR A 694 -17.48 16.21 -14.47
N ILE A 695 -16.59 16.72 -15.31
CA ILE A 695 -16.94 17.38 -16.57
C ILE A 695 -16.68 16.35 -17.69
N ASP A 696 -17.73 15.94 -18.40
CA ASP A 696 -17.71 14.86 -19.40
C ASP A 696 -18.24 15.38 -20.74
N GLY A 697 -17.33 15.76 -21.64
CA GLY A 697 -17.65 16.29 -22.97
C GLY A 697 -18.17 15.25 -23.96
N ARG A 698 -17.98 13.94 -23.74
CA ARG A 698 -18.20 12.89 -24.75
C ARG A 698 -19.55 12.98 -25.45
N GLY A 699 -19.53 12.89 -26.78
CA GLY A 699 -20.73 12.84 -27.62
C GLY A 699 -21.19 14.18 -28.19
N VAL A 700 -20.50 15.26 -27.85
CA VAL A 700 -20.64 16.62 -28.42
C VAL A 700 -19.26 17.29 -28.39
N ASN A 701 -19.04 18.32 -29.20
CA ASN A 701 -17.79 19.07 -29.18
C ASN A 701 -17.84 20.23 -28.17
N VAL A 702 -16.93 20.24 -27.19
CA VAL A 702 -16.92 21.21 -26.09
C VAL A 702 -15.56 21.90 -25.99
N HIS A 703 -15.57 23.21 -26.19
CA HIS A 703 -14.41 24.08 -26.02
C HIS A 703 -14.60 24.98 -24.79
N ILE A 704 -13.61 25.02 -23.89
CA ILE A 704 -13.46 26.06 -22.88
C ILE A 704 -12.32 26.96 -23.36
N ALA A 705 -12.66 28.17 -23.80
CA ALA A 705 -11.72 28.97 -24.57
C ALA A 705 -11.98 30.48 -24.59
N ASN A 706 -10.95 31.22 -24.98
CA ASN A 706 -10.95 32.66 -25.25
C ASN A 706 -11.15 33.60 -24.05
N GLY A 707 -11.24 33.07 -22.83
CA GLY A 707 -11.34 33.80 -21.57
C GLY A 707 -10.51 33.10 -20.49
N ALA A 708 -10.97 33.07 -19.25
CA ALA A 708 -10.36 32.20 -18.24
C ALA A 708 -10.68 30.71 -18.50
N CYS A 709 -10.03 29.81 -17.77
CA CYS A 709 -10.27 28.36 -17.82
C CYS A 709 -10.42 27.77 -16.39
N ILE A 710 -9.94 26.55 -16.10
CA ILE A 710 -10.40 25.75 -14.94
C ILE A 710 -9.51 25.91 -13.70
N THR A 711 -10.10 26.11 -12.51
CA THR A 711 -9.39 26.07 -11.22
C THR A 711 -9.97 25.00 -10.29
N ALA A 712 -9.15 24.02 -9.90
CA ALA A 712 -9.43 23.04 -8.85
C ALA A 712 -8.61 23.39 -7.59
N GLN A 713 -9.16 24.23 -6.70
CA GLN A 713 -8.45 24.73 -5.51
C GLN A 713 -9.05 24.20 -4.20
N PHE A 714 -8.21 23.58 -3.35
CA PHE A 714 -8.55 23.01 -2.04
C PHE A 714 -9.74 22.03 -2.06
N VAL A 715 -9.80 21.21 -3.11
CA VAL A 715 -10.89 20.27 -3.40
C VAL A 715 -10.39 18.85 -3.65
N THR A 716 -11.29 17.88 -3.62
CA THR A 716 -11.02 16.46 -3.87
C THR A 716 -11.97 15.86 -4.89
N ASN A 717 -11.56 14.76 -5.53
CA ASN A 717 -12.37 13.95 -6.43
C ASN A 717 -12.93 14.76 -7.61
N ILE A 718 -12.05 15.11 -8.56
CA ILE A 718 -12.43 15.80 -9.80
C ILE A 718 -11.95 15.01 -11.02
N ILE A 719 -12.84 14.85 -12.00
CA ILE A 719 -12.52 14.34 -13.34
C ILE A 719 -12.81 15.42 -14.38
N ILE A 720 -11.84 15.73 -15.22
CA ILE A 720 -11.97 16.63 -16.38
C ILE A 720 -11.72 15.79 -17.62
N HIS A 721 -12.77 15.50 -18.40
CA HIS A 721 -12.69 14.53 -19.49
C HIS A 721 -13.36 14.97 -20.80
N GLY A 722 -12.64 14.78 -21.91
CA GLY A 722 -13.18 14.96 -23.27
C GLY A 722 -13.42 16.41 -23.66
N LEU A 723 -12.55 17.35 -23.28
CA LEU A 723 -12.69 18.79 -23.54
C LEU A 723 -11.55 19.34 -24.40
N HIS A 724 -11.86 20.31 -25.26
CA HIS A 724 -10.87 21.21 -25.84
C HIS A 724 -10.66 22.40 -24.87
N ILE A 725 -9.42 22.67 -24.48
CA ILE A 725 -9.06 23.75 -23.54
C ILE A 725 -7.93 24.57 -24.15
N HIS A 726 -8.23 25.78 -24.64
CA HIS A 726 -7.28 26.58 -25.42
C HIS A 726 -7.61 28.07 -25.44
N ASP A 727 -6.66 28.91 -25.86
CA ASP A 727 -6.80 30.38 -25.85
C ASP A 727 -7.22 30.92 -24.47
N CYS A 728 -6.80 30.25 -23.40
CA CYS A 728 -7.00 30.69 -22.02
C CYS A 728 -6.14 31.93 -21.77
N LYS A 729 -6.71 32.94 -21.08
CA LYS A 729 -6.16 34.30 -20.95
C LYS A 729 -6.17 34.76 -19.50
N PRO A 730 -5.27 35.69 -19.11
CA PRO A 730 -5.31 36.27 -17.79
C PRO A 730 -6.61 37.07 -17.59
N THR A 731 -7.25 36.95 -16.43
CA THR A 731 -8.44 37.76 -16.09
C THR A 731 -8.16 38.65 -14.89
N GLY A 732 -8.65 39.90 -14.94
CA GLY A 732 -8.45 40.88 -13.87
C GLY A 732 -9.32 40.61 -12.64
N ASN A 733 -8.96 41.20 -11.51
CA ASN A 733 -9.59 40.98 -10.20
C ASN A 733 -11.13 41.05 -10.23
N ALA A 734 -11.81 40.13 -9.56
CA ALA A 734 -13.27 40.08 -9.46
C ALA A 734 -13.75 39.31 -8.22
N MET A 735 -15.04 39.42 -7.91
CA MET A 735 -15.71 38.45 -7.03
C MET A 735 -16.04 37.19 -7.84
N VAL A 736 -15.72 36.00 -7.31
CA VAL A 736 -15.98 34.71 -7.96
C VAL A 736 -16.62 33.74 -6.96
N ARG A 737 -17.68 33.05 -7.39
CA ARG A 737 -18.35 32.00 -6.61
C ARG A 737 -17.62 30.66 -6.70
N SER A 738 -17.44 30.02 -5.55
CA SER A 738 -16.89 28.65 -5.44
C SER A 738 -17.87 27.64 -4.85
N SER A 739 -18.90 28.08 -4.12
CA SER A 739 -20.01 27.22 -3.65
C SER A 739 -21.35 27.96 -3.62
N PRO A 740 -22.50 27.28 -3.39
CA PRO A 740 -23.80 27.96 -3.30
C PRO A 740 -23.85 28.99 -2.16
N SER A 741 -23.09 28.77 -1.08
CA SER A 741 -22.99 29.68 0.06
C SER A 741 -21.82 30.67 -0.06
N HIS A 742 -20.72 30.33 -0.75
CA HIS A 742 -19.48 31.09 -0.73
C HIS A 742 -19.06 31.68 -2.09
N TYR A 743 -18.76 32.98 -2.09
CA TYR A 743 -18.09 33.70 -3.15
C TYR A 743 -17.09 34.69 -2.53
N GLY A 744 -15.93 34.86 -3.15
CA GLY A 744 -14.81 35.62 -2.58
C GLY A 744 -14.11 36.49 -3.61
N TRP A 745 -13.32 37.46 -3.14
CA TRP A 745 -12.49 38.30 -4.00
C TRP A 745 -11.30 37.49 -4.52
N ARG A 746 -11.09 37.52 -5.84
CA ARG A 746 -9.98 36.91 -6.55
C ARG A 746 -9.09 38.00 -7.14
N THR A 747 -7.79 37.78 -7.04
CA THR A 747 -6.77 38.55 -7.76
C THR A 747 -6.75 38.16 -9.23
N MET A 748 -5.82 38.72 -9.99
CA MET A 748 -5.54 38.28 -11.35
C MET A 748 -5.25 36.76 -11.36
N ALA A 749 -5.83 36.07 -12.33
CA ALA A 749 -5.46 34.69 -12.67
C ALA A 749 -4.53 34.73 -13.90
N ASP A 750 -3.51 33.86 -13.93
CA ASP A 750 -2.41 33.95 -14.91
C ASP A 750 -2.80 33.46 -16.32
N GLY A 751 -3.85 32.63 -16.43
CA GLY A 751 -4.41 32.18 -17.71
C GLY A 751 -4.11 30.72 -18.08
N ASP A 752 -3.83 29.87 -17.08
CA ASP A 752 -3.69 28.42 -17.23
C ASP A 752 -4.90 27.76 -17.90
N GLY A 753 -4.68 26.62 -18.56
CA GLY A 753 -5.76 25.72 -18.98
C GLY A 753 -6.48 25.03 -17.82
N VAL A 754 -5.72 24.35 -16.95
CA VAL A 754 -6.20 23.67 -15.74
C VAL A 754 -5.22 23.93 -14.59
N SER A 755 -5.64 24.76 -13.63
CA SER A 755 -4.87 25.07 -12.42
C SER A 755 -5.35 24.20 -11.24
N ILE A 756 -4.43 23.52 -10.56
CA ILE A 756 -4.68 22.54 -9.49
C ILE A 756 -3.91 22.97 -8.24
N PHE A 757 -4.62 23.41 -7.20
CA PHE A 757 -4.02 24.17 -6.09
C PHE A 757 -4.40 23.55 -4.73
N GLY A 758 -3.45 22.93 -4.04
CA GLY A 758 -3.71 22.20 -2.78
C GLY A 758 -4.85 21.17 -2.88
N ALA A 759 -4.99 20.51 -4.02
CA ALA A 759 -6.11 19.62 -4.35
C ALA A 759 -5.65 18.16 -4.50
N SER A 760 -6.57 17.21 -4.33
CA SER A 760 -6.24 15.77 -4.37
C SER A 760 -7.24 14.94 -5.17
N HIS A 761 -6.84 13.73 -5.58
CA HIS A 761 -7.70 12.82 -6.35
C HIS A 761 -8.26 13.48 -7.61
N ILE A 762 -7.33 13.96 -8.46
CA ILE A 762 -7.63 14.71 -9.68
C ILE A 762 -7.24 13.88 -10.90
N TRP A 763 -8.11 13.83 -11.90
CA TRP A 763 -7.87 13.12 -13.15
C TRP A 763 -8.23 13.98 -14.36
N VAL A 764 -7.25 14.25 -15.22
CA VAL A 764 -7.41 14.99 -16.48
C VAL A 764 -7.19 14.03 -17.65
N ASP A 765 -8.22 13.77 -18.44
CA ASP A 765 -8.29 12.61 -19.33
C ASP A 765 -8.89 12.93 -20.71
N HIS A 766 -8.29 12.47 -21.81
CA HIS A 766 -8.82 12.72 -23.17
C HIS A 766 -9.16 14.20 -23.47
N CYS A 767 -8.43 15.15 -22.88
CA CYS A 767 -8.55 16.56 -23.23
C CYS A 767 -7.53 16.93 -24.32
N SER A 768 -7.86 17.93 -25.14
CA SER A 768 -6.96 18.52 -26.12
C SER A 768 -6.62 19.94 -25.68
N LEU A 769 -5.34 20.20 -25.39
CA LEU A 769 -4.88 21.44 -24.78
C LEU A 769 -3.83 22.15 -25.65
N SER A 770 -3.97 23.46 -25.82
CA SER A 770 -3.06 24.27 -26.62
C SER A 770 -3.16 25.77 -26.32
N SER A 771 -2.08 26.52 -26.58
CA SER A 771 -2.16 27.99 -26.75
C SER A 771 -2.82 28.79 -25.61
N CYS A 772 -2.69 28.34 -24.36
CA CYS A 772 -2.99 29.17 -23.18
C CYS A 772 -1.93 30.26 -22.96
N ALA A 773 -2.21 31.23 -22.09
CA ALA A 773 -1.33 32.36 -21.83
C ALA A 773 -0.11 32.04 -20.97
N ASP A 774 -0.25 31.19 -19.94
CA ASP A 774 0.87 30.70 -19.11
C ASP A 774 1.02 29.17 -19.21
N GLY A 775 0.40 28.36 -18.35
CA GLY A 775 0.46 26.89 -18.43
C GLY A 775 -0.70 26.21 -19.19
N LEU A 776 -0.56 24.92 -19.55
CA LEU A 776 -1.72 24.08 -19.94
C LEU A 776 -2.29 23.33 -18.73
N ILE A 777 -1.43 22.70 -17.90
CA ILE A 777 -1.83 22.06 -16.64
C ILE A 777 -0.79 22.35 -15.56
N ASP A 778 -1.18 23.12 -14.54
CA ASP A 778 -0.30 23.49 -13.43
C ASP A 778 -0.82 22.89 -12.12
N ALA A 779 0.02 22.16 -11.40
CA ALA A 779 -0.34 21.49 -10.14
C ALA A 779 0.64 21.84 -9.01
N ILE A 780 0.15 22.54 -7.99
CA ILE A 780 0.99 23.24 -7.01
C ILE A 780 0.44 23.18 -5.58
N ILE A 781 1.22 23.64 -4.60
CA ILE A 781 0.81 23.90 -3.21
C ILE A 781 0.35 22.60 -2.50
N GLY A 782 1.16 21.54 -2.61
CA GLY A 782 0.92 20.25 -1.97
C GLY A 782 -0.14 19.39 -2.67
N SER A 783 -0.57 19.74 -3.88
CA SER A 783 -1.48 18.91 -4.67
C SER A 783 -0.90 17.51 -4.93
N THR A 784 -1.71 16.46 -4.85
CA THR A 784 -1.23 15.07 -4.92
C THR A 784 -2.32 14.09 -5.36
N ALA A 785 -1.99 12.80 -5.53
CA ALA A 785 -2.90 11.78 -6.07
C ALA A 785 -3.53 12.22 -7.42
N ILE A 786 -2.67 12.60 -8.38
CA ILE A 786 -3.08 13.13 -9.69
C ILE A 786 -2.75 12.12 -10.80
N THR A 787 -3.62 12.01 -11.80
CA THR A 787 -3.30 11.37 -13.09
C THR A 787 -3.67 12.30 -14.25
N ILE A 788 -2.77 12.42 -15.22
CA ILE A 788 -2.93 13.17 -16.46
C ILE A 788 -2.73 12.15 -17.59
N SER A 789 -3.80 11.76 -18.27
CA SER A 789 -3.78 10.64 -19.22
C SER A 789 -4.50 10.87 -20.53
N ASN A 790 -4.08 10.17 -21.58
CA ASN A 790 -4.75 10.19 -22.89
C ASN A 790 -4.95 11.61 -23.48
N ASN A 791 -4.24 12.64 -23.02
CA ASN A 791 -4.42 14.02 -23.49
C ASN A 791 -3.55 14.29 -24.72
N TYR A 792 -3.99 15.22 -25.57
CA TYR A 792 -3.24 15.72 -26.72
C TYR A 792 -2.81 17.17 -26.48
N PHE A 793 -1.50 17.40 -26.42
CA PHE A 793 -0.91 18.73 -26.17
C PHE A 793 -0.28 19.25 -27.47
N THR A 794 -0.54 20.51 -27.85
CA THR A 794 0.10 21.17 -29.02
C THR A 794 0.27 22.68 -28.83
N HIS A 795 1.04 23.32 -29.72
CA HIS A 795 1.08 24.78 -29.93
C HIS A 795 1.20 25.62 -28.64
N HIS A 796 2.22 25.33 -27.83
CA HIS A 796 2.36 25.93 -26.51
C HIS A 796 3.79 25.85 -25.94
N ASN A 797 4.21 26.87 -25.21
CA ASN A 797 5.55 26.95 -24.63
C ASN A 797 5.69 26.08 -23.37
N GLU A 798 4.88 26.35 -22.35
CA GLU A 798 5.13 25.97 -20.96
C GLU A 798 4.13 24.90 -20.46
N VAL A 799 4.13 23.74 -21.11
CA VAL A 799 3.03 22.74 -21.07
C VAL A 799 2.51 22.39 -19.67
N MET A 800 3.37 21.97 -18.74
CA MET A 800 2.93 21.44 -17.44
C MET A 800 3.94 21.69 -16.33
N LEU A 801 3.58 22.48 -15.31
CA LEU A 801 4.37 22.66 -14.10
C LEU A 801 3.81 21.84 -12.93
N LEU A 802 4.66 21.04 -12.30
CA LEU A 802 4.31 20.21 -11.15
C LEU A 802 5.20 20.61 -9.96
N GLY A 803 4.63 21.38 -9.04
CA GLY A 803 5.30 22.04 -7.91
C GLY A 803 5.88 23.41 -8.29
N HIS A 804 5.55 24.46 -7.53
CA HIS A 804 5.75 25.86 -7.97
C HIS A 804 7.07 26.50 -7.54
N SER A 805 7.62 26.11 -6.37
CA SER A 805 8.77 26.77 -5.75
C SER A 805 9.77 25.75 -5.21
N ASP A 806 11.05 26.04 -5.46
CA ASP A 806 12.19 25.27 -4.95
C ASP A 806 12.27 25.28 -3.40
N SER A 807 11.57 26.20 -2.73
CA SER A 807 11.47 26.29 -1.26
C SER A 807 10.19 25.71 -0.65
N TYR A 808 9.23 25.23 -1.45
CA TYR A 808 7.93 24.76 -0.94
C TYR A 808 7.95 23.26 -0.60
N ASP A 809 8.60 22.90 0.51
CA ASP A 809 8.86 21.51 0.91
C ASP A 809 7.62 20.58 1.00
N ARG A 810 6.40 21.12 1.11
CA ARG A 810 5.17 20.29 1.08
C ARG A 810 4.94 19.61 -0.27
N ASP A 811 5.49 20.15 -1.36
CA ASP A 811 5.42 19.49 -2.68
C ASP A 811 6.20 18.16 -2.71
N LYS A 812 6.98 17.80 -1.67
CA LYS A 812 7.58 16.45 -1.52
C LYS A 812 6.53 15.33 -1.36
N ALA A 813 5.31 15.67 -0.95
CA ALA A 813 4.18 14.76 -0.90
C ALA A 813 3.42 14.63 -2.24
N MET A 814 3.77 15.42 -3.26
CA MET A 814 3.14 15.37 -4.59
C MET A 814 3.43 14.04 -5.29
N GLN A 815 2.38 13.42 -5.83
CA GLN A 815 2.45 12.18 -6.60
C GLN A 815 1.58 12.32 -7.85
N VAL A 816 2.21 12.27 -9.03
CA VAL A 816 1.54 12.47 -10.33
C VAL A 816 1.91 11.38 -11.33
N THR A 817 0.92 10.81 -12.00
CA THR A 817 1.10 9.92 -13.15
C THR A 817 0.78 10.67 -14.44
N ILE A 818 1.72 10.66 -15.39
CA ILE A 818 1.60 11.21 -16.73
C ILE A 818 1.66 10.02 -17.69
N ALA A 819 0.52 9.56 -18.20
CA ALA A 819 0.41 8.29 -18.93
C ALA A 819 -0.35 8.37 -20.26
N PHE A 820 0.17 7.74 -21.31
CA PHE A 820 -0.50 7.61 -22.62
C PHE A 820 -0.90 8.95 -23.30
N ASN A 821 -0.32 10.07 -22.88
CA ASN A 821 -0.53 11.36 -23.55
C ASN A 821 0.27 11.42 -24.85
N HIS A 822 -0.18 12.26 -25.78
CA HIS A 822 0.57 12.62 -26.99
C HIS A 822 1.02 14.08 -26.92
N PHE A 823 2.34 14.27 -26.89
CA PHE A 823 3.00 15.58 -26.96
C PHE A 823 3.33 15.89 -28.43
N GLY A 824 2.47 16.72 -29.03
CA GLY A 824 2.37 17.00 -30.46
C GLY A 824 3.14 18.22 -30.94
N GLU A 825 2.77 18.71 -32.12
CA GLU A 825 3.42 19.83 -32.82
C GLU A 825 3.39 21.15 -32.02
N GLY A 826 4.41 21.99 -32.22
CA GLY A 826 4.47 23.34 -31.65
C GLY A 826 4.69 23.41 -30.14
N LEU A 827 5.23 22.34 -29.52
CA LEU A 827 5.59 22.33 -28.10
C LEU A 827 7.06 22.69 -27.87
N ILE A 828 7.35 23.50 -26.85
CA ILE A 828 8.73 23.96 -26.55
C ILE A 828 9.34 23.18 -25.37
N GLN A 829 8.65 23.13 -24.22
CA GLN A 829 9.20 22.61 -22.97
C GLN A 829 8.12 22.18 -21.94
N ARG A 830 8.58 21.72 -20.75
CA ARG A 830 7.78 21.38 -19.55
C ARG A 830 6.77 20.22 -19.75
N MET A 831 7.21 19.06 -20.22
CA MET A 831 6.36 17.89 -20.49
C MET A 831 6.73 16.63 -19.66
N PRO A 832 6.73 16.64 -18.32
CA PRO A 832 6.44 17.76 -17.42
C PRO A 832 7.69 18.57 -17.02
N ARG A 833 7.50 19.68 -16.30
CA ARG A 833 8.53 20.29 -15.44
C ARG A 833 8.19 20.09 -13.97
N CYS A 834 9.06 19.42 -13.22
CA CYS A 834 8.80 18.93 -11.87
C CYS A 834 9.62 19.62 -10.77
N ARG A 835 9.11 19.61 -9.54
CA ARG A 835 9.83 19.91 -8.30
C ARG A 835 9.44 18.97 -7.16
N HIS A 836 10.39 18.67 -6.27
CA HIS A 836 10.25 17.93 -4.99
C HIS A 836 9.65 16.52 -5.02
N GLY A 837 8.45 16.36 -5.57
CA GLY A 837 7.63 15.17 -5.46
C GLY A 837 8.06 14.01 -6.35
N TYR A 838 7.11 13.10 -6.55
CA TYR A 838 7.30 11.85 -7.28
C TYR A 838 6.45 11.83 -8.57
N PHE A 839 7.12 11.58 -9.70
CA PHE A 839 6.54 11.71 -11.03
C PHE A 839 6.76 10.45 -11.86
N HIS A 840 5.67 9.82 -12.30
CA HIS A 840 5.71 8.66 -13.19
C HIS A 840 5.30 9.09 -14.59
N VAL A 841 6.27 9.10 -15.51
CA VAL A 841 6.08 9.45 -16.92
C VAL A 841 6.16 8.16 -17.74
N VAL A 842 5.04 7.68 -18.24
CA VAL A 842 4.92 6.29 -18.70
C VAL A 842 4.10 6.13 -19.99
N ASN A 843 4.69 5.47 -20.98
CA ASN A 843 4.04 5.16 -22.26
C ASN A 843 3.41 6.38 -23.01
N ASN A 844 3.92 7.60 -22.81
CA ASN A 844 3.52 8.77 -23.60
C ASN A 844 4.29 8.80 -24.93
N ASP A 845 3.69 9.40 -25.96
CA ASP A 845 4.36 9.67 -27.25
C ASP A 845 4.82 11.13 -27.32
N TYR A 846 6.11 11.34 -27.51
CA TYR A 846 6.71 12.66 -27.70
C TYR A 846 7.20 12.79 -29.13
N THR A 847 6.42 13.52 -29.94
CA THR A 847 6.75 13.74 -31.36
C THR A 847 7.53 15.03 -31.61
N HIS A 848 7.37 16.04 -30.75
CA HIS A 848 8.06 17.31 -30.86
C HIS A 848 8.42 17.88 -29.48
N TRP A 849 9.55 18.56 -29.42
CA TRP A 849 9.90 19.58 -28.44
C TRP A 849 10.95 20.50 -29.06
N GLU A 850 11.02 21.77 -28.68
CA GLU A 850 12.06 22.68 -29.20
C GLU A 850 13.26 22.85 -28.25
N MET A 851 13.06 22.72 -26.93
CA MET A 851 14.10 22.97 -25.93
C MET A 851 14.44 21.74 -25.08
N TYR A 852 13.43 21.05 -24.54
CA TYR A 852 13.54 19.77 -23.82
C TYR A 852 12.15 19.16 -23.62
N ALA A 853 12.06 17.85 -23.41
CA ALA A 853 10.80 17.21 -23.03
C ALA A 853 10.56 17.33 -21.52
N ILE A 854 11.41 16.69 -20.70
CA ILE A 854 11.24 16.56 -19.25
C ILE A 854 12.23 17.46 -18.50
N GLY A 855 11.80 18.19 -17.48
CA GLY A 855 12.71 19.05 -16.70
C GLY A 855 12.36 19.19 -15.22
N GLY A 856 13.19 19.93 -14.47
CA GLY A 856 12.90 20.18 -13.06
C GLY A 856 13.98 20.91 -12.25
N SER A 857 13.60 21.26 -11.02
CA SER A 857 14.44 21.86 -9.97
C SER A 857 14.02 21.38 -8.58
N ALA A 858 14.86 21.56 -7.56
CA ALA A 858 14.64 21.04 -6.19
C ALA A 858 14.29 19.53 -6.12
N ASP A 859 15.24 18.68 -6.53
CA ASP A 859 15.24 17.21 -6.32
C ASP A 859 13.91 16.46 -6.57
N PRO A 860 13.27 16.62 -7.75
CA PRO A 860 12.11 15.82 -8.10
C PRO A 860 12.56 14.40 -8.45
N THR A 861 11.82 13.39 -7.98
CA THR A 861 12.05 12.00 -8.41
C THR A 861 11.25 11.71 -9.67
N ILE A 862 11.95 11.46 -10.79
CA ILE A 862 11.35 11.27 -12.11
C ILE A 862 11.60 9.83 -12.61
N ASN A 863 10.50 9.11 -12.82
CA ASN A 863 10.46 7.76 -13.36
C ASN A 863 9.94 7.78 -14.81
N SER A 864 10.83 7.85 -15.81
CA SER A 864 10.46 7.64 -17.22
C SER A 864 10.48 6.15 -17.54
N GLN A 865 9.38 5.60 -18.07
CA GLN A 865 9.30 4.19 -18.47
C GLN A 865 8.47 3.96 -19.75
N GLY A 866 9.05 3.25 -20.73
CA GLY A 866 8.34 2.78 -21.92
C GLY A 866 7.70 3.85 -22.81
N ASN A 867 8.08 5.12 -22.68
CA ASN A 867 7.66 6.22 -23.56
C ASN A 867 8.34 6.12 -24.94
N ARG A 868 7.96 6.98 -25.88
CA ARG A 868 8.64 7.17 -27.16
C ARG A 868 9.05 8.63 -27.32
N TYR A 869 10.30 8.88 -27.68
CA TYR A 869 10.91 10.21 -27.79
C TYR A 869 11.52 10.40 -29.17
N LEU A 870 10.83 11.12 -30.05
CA LEU A 870 11.34 11.54 -31.36
C LEU A 870 11.95 12.94 -31.27
N ALA A 871 13.29 13.01 -31.20
CA ALA A 871 13.95 14.30 -31.07
C ALA A 871 13.75 15.20 -32.31
N PRO A 872 13.69 16.54 -32.13
CA PRO A 872 13.65 17.50 -33.23
C PRO A 872 14.92 17.40 -34.09
N ALA A 873 14.92 18.02 -35.28
CA ALA A 873 16.11 18.11 -36.12
C ALA A 873 17.27 18.87 -35.46
N ASN A 874 16.96 19.86 -34.61
CA ASN A 874 17.93 20.70 -33.89
C ASN A 874 18.94 19.87 -33.06
N PRO A 875 20.26 19.95 -33.32
CA PRO A 875 21.27 19.20 -32.56
C PRO A 875 21.39 19.64 -31.09
N PHE A 876 20.96 20.85 -30.74
CA PHE A 876 21.01 21.37 -29.36
C PHE A 876 19.80 20.96 -28.50
N ALA A 877 18.79 20.32 -29.09
CA ALA A 877 17.57 19.87 -28.43
C ALA A 877 17.43 18.32 -28.42
N LYS A 878 18.55 17.61 -28.55
CA LYS A 878 18.58 16.13 -28.53
C LYS A 878 18.43 15.52 -27.13
N GLU A 879 18.72 16.29 -26.08
CA GLU A 879 18.51 15.82 -24.71
C GLU A 879 17.03 15.90 -24.32
N VAL A 880 16.46 14.76 -23.92
CA VAL A 880 15.10 14.66 -23.38
C VAL A 880 14.99 15.42 -22.04
N THR A 881 16.08 15.46 -21.27
CA THR A 881 16.15 15.93 -19.88
C THR A 881 16.76 17.32 -19.68
N LYS A 882 16.14 18.18 -18.86
CA LYS A 882 16.69 19.49 -18.47
C LYS A 882 16.66 19.75 -16.96
N ARG A 883 17.82 19.73 -16.33
CA ARG A 883 17.98 20.25 -14.96
C ARG A 883 18.10 21.77 -15.03
N VAL A 884 17.33 22.47 -14.21
CA VAL A 884 17.37 23.95 -14.13
C VAL A 884 18.48 24.44 -13.18
N VAL A 885 18.93 23.60 -12.24
CA VAL A 885 20.17 23.82 -11.48
C VAL A 885 21.36 23.32 -12.30
N THR A 886 22.40 24.15 -12.44
CA THR A 886 23.55 23.89 -13.32
C THR A 886 24.70 23.13 -12.64
N ASP A 887 24.87 23.20 -11.31
CA ASP A 887 25.93 22.46 -10.62
C ASP A 887 25.67 20.95 -10.63
N GLN A 888 26.53 20.24 -11.37
CA GLN A 888 26.51 18.78 -11.48
C GLN A 888 26.70 18.06 -10.14
N LYS A 889 27.33 18.69 -9.13
CA LYS A 889 27.48 18.09 -7.80
C LYS A 889 26.13 17.95 -7.08
N ILE A 890 25.21 18.88 -7.34
CA ILE A 890 23.88 18.90 -6.73
C ILE A 890 22.97 17.92 -7.47
N TRP A 891 22.74 18.16 -8.77
CA TRP A 891 21.69 17.42 -9.48
C TRP A 891 22.03 15.96 -9.79
N LYS A 892 23.31 15.54 -9.75
CA LYS A 892 23.65 14.11 -9.89
C LYS A 892 23.11 13.25 -8.74
N GLY A 893 22.75 13.83 -7.60
CA GLY A 893 22.02 13.14 -6.53
C GLY A 893 20.55 12.88 -6.86
N TRP A 894 19.93 13.66 -7.75
CA TRP A 894 18.49 13.61 -8.00
C TRP A 894 18.07 12.34 -8.75
N ASN A 895 17.06 11.65 -8.25
CA ASN A 895 16.61 10.37 -8.79
C ASN A 895 15.83 10.52 -10.11
N TRP A 896 16.53 10.51 -11.25
CA TRP A 896 15.94 10.56 -12.60
C TRP A 896 16.37 9.34 -13.40
N ARG A 897 15.42 8.50 -13.85
CA ARG A 897 15.70 7.34 -14.71
C ARG A 897 14.83 7.27 -15.96
N SER A 898 15.31 6.52 -16.95
CA SER A 898 14.62 6.10 -18.17
C SER A 898 14.74 4.59 -18.30
N GLU A 899 13.63 3.86 -18.49
CA GLU A 899 13.61 2.40 -18.54
C GLU A 899 12.71 1.90 -19.68
N GLY A 900 13.29 1.24 -20.68
CA GLY A 900 12.55 0.74 -21.85
C GLY A 900 12.00 1.82 -22.78
N ASP A 901 12.33 3.10 -22.56
CA ASP A 901 11.97 4.23 -23.42
C ASP A 901 12.60 4.09 -24.82
N LEU A 902 11.82 4.39 -25.87
CA LEU A 902 12.27 4.35 -27.27
C LEU A 902 12.79 5.72 -27.70
N LEU A 903 14.12 5.85 -27.80
CA LEU A 903 14.82 7.07 -28.19
C LEU A 903 15.08 7.09 -29.71
N LEU A 904 14.59 8.12 -30.41
CA LEU A 904 14.63 8.24 -31.88
C LEU A 904 15.26 9.57 -32.33
N ASN A 905 15.76 9.61 -33.58
CA ASN A 905 16.44 10.77 -34.18
C ASN A 905 17.60 11.35 -33.32
N GLY A 906 18.33 10.47 -32.62
CA GLY A 906 19.42 10.87 -31.72
C GLY A 906 18.96 11.47 -30.38
N ALA A 907 17.69 11.28 -29.99
CA ALA A 907 17.25 11.57 -28.62
C ALA A 907 18.13 10.83 -27.59
N TYR A 908 18.42 11.47 -26.46
CA TYR A 908 19.02 10.79 -25.31
C TYR A 908 18.47 11.31 -23.98
N PHE A 909 18.40 10.42 -22.98
CA PHE A 909 18.03 10.75 -21.61
C PHE A 909 19.28 10.67 -20.74
N THR A 910 19.63 11.74 -20.02
CA THR A 910 20.73 11.70 -19.04
C THR A 910 20.16 11.25 -17.68
N PRO A 911 20.50 10.07 -17.14
CA PRO A 911 20.04 9.64 -15.82
C PRO A 911 20.81 10.32 -14.67
N SER A 912 20.26 10.26 -13.46
CA SER A 912 20.92 10.69 -12.22
C SER A 912 20.36 9.98 -10.98
N GLY A 913 21.03 10.14 -9.84
CA GLY A 913 20.71 9.44 -8.59
C GLY A 913 21.31 8.03 -8.55
N ALA A 914 21.07 7.31 -7.44
CA ALA A 914 21.75 6.05 -7.13
C ALA A 914 21.30 4.83 -7.97
N GLY A 915 20.50 5.02 -9.04
CA GLY A 915 19.99 3.96 -9.91
C GLY A 915 19.02 2.96 -9.26
N ALA A 916 18.85 2.99 -7.94
CA ALA A 916 18.05 2.04 -7.19
C ALA A 916 16.59 2.04 -7.65
N SER A 917 16.10 0.87 -8.09
CA SER A 917 14.68 0.62 -8.40
C SER A 917 13.73 0.97 -7.24
N ALA A 918 14.27 1.08 -6.02
CA ALA A 918 13.55 1.47 -4.82
C ALA A 918 12.99 2.89 -4.82
N SER A 919 13.70 3.88 -5.38
CA SER A 919 13.20 5.26 -5.45
C SER A 919 11.93 5.38 -6.31
N TYR A 920 11.68 4.38 -7.16
CA TYR A 920 10.70 4.44 -8.25
C TYR A 920 9.52 3.46 -8.11
N SER A 921 9.40 2.75 -6.98
CA SER A 921 8.35 1.74 -6.76
C SER A 921 6.96 2.31 -6.46
N ARG A 922 6.84 3.60 -6.14
CA ARG A 922 5.58 4.25 -5.69
C ARG A 922 4.42 4.11 -6.69
N ALA A 923 4.69 3.95 -7.99
CA ALA A 923 3.67 3.90 -9.04
C ALA A 923 3.12 2.50 -9.37
N SER A 924 3.17 1.55 -8.43
CA SER A 924 2.90 0.11 -8.58
C SER A 924 1.55 -0.31 -9.21
N SER A 925 0.64 0.63 -9.48
CA SER A 925 -0.62 0.37 -10.19
C SER A 925 -0.51 0.30 -11.72
N LEU A 926 0.59 0.77 -12.33
CA LEU A 926 0.80 0.70 -13.78
C LEU A 926 2.21 0.19 -14.13
N GLY A 927 2.30 -1.04 -14.63
CA GLY A 927 3.50 -1.55 -15.29
C GLY A 927 3.59 -1.01 -16.71
N ALA A 928 4.76 -0.49 -17.10
CA ALA A 928 4.97 0.07 -18.43
C ALA A 928 4.81 -1.00 -19.54
N LYS A 929 4.06 -0.66 -20.58
CA LYS A 929 3.98 -1.42 -21.84
C LYS A 929 5.27 -1.22 -22.65
N SER A 930 5.49 -2.07 -23.65
CA SER A 930 6.60 -1.85 -24.60
C SER A 930 6.45 -0.52 -25.33
N SER A 931 7.53 0.25 -25.41
CA SER A 931 7.60 1.53 -26.12
C SER A 931 7.33 1.41 -27.64
N SER A 932 7.48 0.20 -28.20
CA SER A 932 7.04 -0.11 -29.57
C SER A 932 5.53 0.07 -29.79
N MET A 933 4.71 -0.10 -28.75
CA MET A 933 3.25 0.01 -28.84
C MET A 933 2.74 1.43 -28.58
N VAL A 934 3.60 2.37 -28.15
CA VAL A 934 3.21 3.73 -27.73
C VAL A 934 2.40 4.46 -28.80
N ALA A 935 2.85 4.46 -30.06
CA ALA A 935 2.14 5.10 -31.16
C ALA A 935 0.73 4.50 -31.43
N SER A 936 0.49 3.25 -30.99
CA SER A 936 -0.84 2.61 -31.09
C SER A 936 -1.71 2.96 -29.88
N ILE A 937 -1.20 2.79 -28.66
CA ILE A 937 -1.97 3.02 -27.41
C ILE A 937 -2.26 4.50 -27.11
N THR A 938 -1.53 5.42 -27.76
CA THR A 938 -1.76 6.87 -27.72
C THR A 938 -2.45 7.43 -28.98
N SER A 939 -2.76 6.59 -29.98
CA SER A 939 -3.38 7.03 -31.25
C SER A 939 -4.77 7.69 -31.09
N GLY A 940 -5.44 7.42 -29.97
CA GLY A 940 -6.70 8.05 -29.57
C GLY A 940 -6.56 9.18 -28.55
N ALA A 941 -5.36 9.72 -28.32
CA ALA A 941 -5.16 10.81 -27.36
C ALA A 941 -5.85 12.11 -27.82
N GLY A 942 -6.33 12.89 -26.85
CA GLY A 942 -7.20 14.05 -27.07
C GLY A 942 -8.68 13.68 -27.05
N VAL A 943 -9.52 14.63 -27.49
CA VAL A 943 -10.99 14.51 -27.43
C VAL A 943 -11.51 13.46 -28.41
N LEU A 944 -12.25 12.49 -27.87
CA LEU A 944 -12.80 11.38 -28.65
C LEU A 944 -14.13 11.70 -29.34
N SER A 945 -14.27 11.28 -30.60
CA SER A 945 -15.48 11.43 -31.43
C SER A 945 -16.58 10.41 -31.10
N CYS A 946 -16.93 10.22 -29.82
CA CYS A 946 -17.92 9.24 -29.39
C CYS A 946 -19.29 9.44 -30.03
N ARG A 947 -19.95 8.37 -30.51
CA ARG A 947 -21.33 8.42 -31.02
C ARG A 947 -22.27 7.53 -30.17
N LYS A 948 -23.54 7.93 -30.03
CA LYS A 948 -24.55 7.12 -29.31
C LYS A 948 -24.85 5.85 -30.10
N GLY A 949 -24.93 4.71 -29.41
CA GLY A 949 -25.18 3.40 -30.02
C GLY A 949 -23.98 2.80 -30.77
N ALA A 950 -22.80 3.41 -30.66
CA ALA A 950 -21.54 2.92 -31.19
C ALA A 950 -20.47 2.98 -30.10
N GLN A 951 -19.40 2.21 -30.28
CA GLN A 951 -18.17 2.38 -29.48
C GLN A 951 -17.59 3.79 -29.68
N CYS A 952 -16.78 4.23 -28.73
CA CYS A 952 -16.00 5.46 -28.86
C CYS A 952 -14.56 5.16 -29.30
#